data_AF-A0AAN8L2D4-F1
#
_entry.id   AF-A0AAN8L2D4-F1
#
_cell.length_a   1.000
_cell.length_b   1.000
_cell.length_c   1.000
_cell.angle_alpha   90.00
_cell.angle_beta   90.00
_cell.angle_gamma   90.00
#
_symmetry.space_group_name_H-M   'P 1'
#
loop_
_entity.id
_entity.type
_entity.pdbx_description
1 polymer ?
#
loop_
_entity_poly.entity_id
_entity_poly.type
_entity_poly.pdbx_seq_one_letter_code
_entity_poly.pdbx_strand_id
1 'polypeptide(L)'
;MYATTKSAASVLVADVLSSLKSCTCKSKPVKMRALLILTLYVSSLGVLHCGPDPSPTELSEDVLQGLSRDGERYVDEEMKRALFGVKRMKEVMEKNQEKHEHLMKTLKESSNKRKGAVQLATEAELKLQKAEEQCRESLRTSFMECRPCLEDTCKTFYTSTCRRGFSSFSFKVEEFFRKLSSQLETPDQVVNQNRDNLNQTQNSEDPDPDLELVRLNATFSQMQGKISSLHNRSTELVNKMHQEFGHGFWVAFTTKLKPKPLSPTQESPNGGFFMGMGRLGSMGLDDVLEEVYDFGRAVVEDFSDAMTDVLDEMQEAVDEESWQQRDTESFPSWSWVPVPFPDMYLCRQLRRQAADCWQLQRLCESCQDTLVKECPSVRELHSALEETYLLLNASRLQYEEMLQVVQKHTDDTHTWLNNMEAKYGWVTQLTNGTLGPQNIFGVSAVALQVRDNRFKGDTRVVLNILDSPLLTLSVPAELEVQDSAFIQYVAQEALAHYKQSKGDRTGTGVISVFGSQARYSLRDQFPLLTTKRVFWKGILEELLWFIKGSTNAKELSEKGVKIWDANGSRQYLDKMGFTDREEGDLGPVYGFQWRHYGAEYSNMHKDYAGQGVDQLQKVIDTIKTNPEDRRIIMCAWNPKDLPHMALPPCHALCQFYVIDGELSCQLYQRSGDMGLGVPFNIASYALLTYMIAHITGLKPGDFVHTLGDAHIYSNHVEPLKVQLQREIRPFPKLKILRTVEIIDDFRAEDFEIVDYNPHPTIKMQMAV
;
A
#
# COMPACT_ATOMS: atom_id res chain seq x y z
N MET A 1 60.58 0.42 -21.16
CA MET A 1 61.96 0.88 -21.40
C MET A 1 61.97 2.41 -21.38
N TYR A 2 62.79 2.98 -20.49
CA TYR A 2 63.31 4.35 -20.41
C TYR A 2 62.39 5.53 -20.81
N ALA A 3 61.84 6.32 -19.90
CA ALA A 3 62.48 7.29 -18.98
C ALA A 3 62.81 8.65 -19.61
N THR A 4 62.25 9.70 -18.98
CA THR A 4 62.89 10.98 -18.58
C THR A 4 63.28 11.98 -19.69
N THR A 5 63.29 13.31 -19.54
CA THR A 5 62.90 14.34 -18.55
C THR A 5 63.31 15.70 -19.17
N LYS A 6 62.88 16.80 -18.53
CA LYS A 6 63.59 18.10 -18.34
C LYS A 6 63.38 19.23 -19.35
N SER A 7 62.60 20.21 -18.88
CA SER A 7 63.06 21.54 -18.41
C SER A 7 63.82 22.43 -19.40
N ALA A 8 63.24 23.60 -19.67
CA ALA A 8 63.98 24.87 -19.67
C ALA A 8 63.06 26.01 -19.20
N ALA A 9 63.48 26.69 -18.13
CA ALA A 9 62.89 27.90 -17.61
C ALA A 9 63.60 29.14 -18.19
N SER A 10 62.83 30.23 -18.27
CA SER A 10 63.20 31.64 -18.08
C SER A 10 64.22 32.29 -19.02
N VAL A 11 63.76 33.22 -19.87
CA VAL A 11 64.36 34.57 -20.06
C VAL A 11 63.32 35.56 -20.62
N LEU A 12 63.38 36.81 -20.12
CA LEU A 12 62.95 38.10 -20.70
C LEU A 12 61.58 38.72 -20.35
N VAL A 13 61.70 39.68 -19.43
CA VAL A 13 60.83 40.84 -19.17
C VAL A 13 61.23 42.00 -20.11
N ALA A 14 60.24 42.86 -20.40
CA ALA A 14 60.30 44.23 -20.94
C ALA A 14 60.15 44.41 -22.46
N ASP A 15 58.95 44.87 -22.86
CA ASP A 15 58.72 46.09 -23.66
C ASP A 15 57.28 46.11 -24.15
N VAL A 16 56.42 46.99 -23.61
CA VAL A 16 55.43 47.81 -24.36
C VAL A 16 54.89 48.89 -23.41
N LEU A 17 55.42 50.09 -23.52
CA LEU A 17 54.71 51.35 -23.26
C LEU A 17 55.00 52.28 -24.45
N SER A 18 54.03 52.49 -25.34
CA SER A 18 53.75 53.80 -25.96
C SER A 18 52.71 53.71 -27.09
N SER A 19 51.64 54.51 -26.93
CA SER A 19 50.64 55.02 -27.92
C SER A 19 49.25 54.86 -27.32
N LEU A 20 48.50 55.89 -26.90
CA LEU A 20 48.26 57.19 -27.53
C LEU A 20 47.96 58.28 -26.50
N LYS A 21 48.34 59.52 -26.84
CA LYS A 21 48.01 60.79 -26.16
C LYS A 21 46.87 61.53 -26.89
N SER A 22 46.10 62.26 -26.09
CA SER A 22 45.47 63.58 -26.32
C SER A 22 44.13 63.70 -27.06
N CYS A 23 43.14 64.21 -26.32
CA CYS A 23 42.37 65.41 -26.67
C CYS A 23 41.99 66.17 -25.38
N THR A 24 42.10 67.50 -25.42
CA THR A 24 41.99 68.41 -24.28
C THR A 24 40.84 69.42 -24.42
N CYS A 25 40.43 69.98 -23.26
CA CYS A 25 39.91 71.33 -23.00
C CYS A 25 38.39 71.61 -22.99
N LYS A 26 37.82 71.98 -21.82
CA LYS A 26 37.52 73.38 -21.43
C LYS A 26 36.97 73.54 -19.99
N SER A 27 37.16 74.76 -19.48
CA SER A 27 37.20 75.33 -18.11
C SER A 27 35.87 75.78 -17.43
N LYS A 28 35.74 75.51 -16.09
CA LYS A 28 35.43 76.40 -14.90
C LYS A 28 34.15 77.30 -14.85
N PRO A 29 33.72 77.93 -13.68
CA PRO A 29 34.11 77.80 -12.24
C PRO A 29 33.05 78.09 -11.10
N VAL A 30 33.50 78.03 -9.82
CA VAL A 30 33.12 78.86 -8.60
C VAL A 30 31.88 78.41 -7.75
N LYS A 31 31.81 78.38 -6.39
CA LYS A 31 32.40 79.16 -5.24
C LYS A 31 32.35 78.38 -3.88
N MET A 32 33.43 78.54 -3.06
CA MET A 32 33.56 78.84 -1.60
C MET A 32 32.50 78.35 -0.56
N ARG A 33 32.75 78.13 0.74
CA ARG A 33 33.88 78.12 1.71
C ARG A 33 33.25 77.74 3.08
N ALA A 34 33.90 76.89 3.88
CA ALA A 34 33.97 76.94 5.36
C ALA A 34 34.96 75.83 5.81
N LEU A 35 36.24 76.16 6.01
CA LEU A 35 36.89 76.39 7.32
C LEU A 35 36.72 75.21 8.29
N LEU A 36 37.74 74.37 8.49
CA LEU A 36 38.93 74.56 9.36
C LEU A 36 38.67 74.11 10.81
N ILE A 37 39.64 73.33 11.30
CA ILE A 37 39.90 72.90 12.69
C ILE A 37 39.25 71.57 13.10
N LEU A 38 39.95 70.45 12.84
CA LEU A 38 40.23 69.45 13.88
C LEU A 38 41.37 68.49 13.46
N THR A 39 42.54 69.03 13.13
CA THR A 39 43.79 68.26 13.17
C THR A 39 44.32 68.30 14.60
N LEU A 40 43.99 67.26 15.38
CA LEU A 40 44.68 66.76 16.59
C LEU A 40 43.69 65.86 17.35
N TYR A 41 43.45 64.63 16.89
CA TYR A 41 42.95 63.49 17.71
C TYR A 41 42.78 62.21 16.86
N VAL A 42 43.83 61.75 16.18
CA VAL A 42 43.85 60.35 15.66
C VAL A 42 45.27 59.81 15.79
N SER A 43 45.64 59.47 17.02
CA SER A 43 46.78 58.61 17.34
C SER A 43 46.33 57.56 18.34
N SER A 44 45.37 56.75 17.93
CA SER A 44 45.00 55.47 18.55
C SER A 44 43.90 54.83 17.70
N LEU A 45 44.26 54.13 16.63
CA LEU A 45 43.47 53.00 16.11
C LEU A 45 44.36 52.19 15.15
N GLY A 46 44.90 51.13 15.76
CA GLY A 46 45.33 49.85 15.21
C GLY A 46 45.55 49.70 13.71
N VAL A 47 46.81 49.52 13.37
CA VAL A 47 47.26 48.66 12.28
C VAL A 47 46.70 47.25 12.52
N LEU A 48 45.71 46.82 11.74
CA LEU A 48 45.30 45.41 11.68
C LEU A 48 46.39 44.63 10.94
N HIS A 49 47.28 44.01 11.72
CA HIS A 49 48.07 42.87 11.26
C HIS A 49 47.11 41.69 11.03
N CYS A 50 47.12 41.11 9.83
CA CYS A 50 46.68 39.74 9.63
C CYS A 50 47.65 38.81 10.40
N GLY A 51 47.24 38.37 11.58
CA GLY A 51 47.85 37.23 12.24
C GLY A 51 47.47 35.92 11.53
N PRO A 52 48.30 34.87 11.57
CA PRO A 52 47.90 33.55 11.12
C PRO A 52 46.75 33.03 11.97
N ASP A 53 45.82 32.29 11.36
CA ASP A 53 44.81 31.50 12.07
C ASP A 53 45.47 30.71 13.21
N PRO A 54 44.85 30.61 14.41
CA PRO A 54 45.36 29.72 15.44
C PRO A 54 45.32 28.29 14.89
N SER A 55 46.48 27.64 14.81
CA SER A 55 46.59 26.20 14.57
C SER A 55 45.65 25.45 15.53
N PRO A 56 44.87 24.45 15.07
CA PRO A 56 44.07 23.64 15.96
C PRO A 56 44.98 23.00 16.99
N THR A 57 44.62 23.09 18.27
CA THR A 57 45.33 22.40 19.35
C THR A 57 45.15 20.90 19.15
N GLU A 58 46.09 20.26 18.45
CA GLU A 58 46.10 18.80 18.29
C GLU A 58 46.34 18.16 19.66
N LEU A 59 45.42 17.30 20.09
CA LEU A 59 45.56 16.51 21.32
C LEU A 59 46.75 15.54 21.17
N SER A 60 47.37 15.17 22.30
CA SER A 60 48.51 14.24 22.28
C SER A 60 48.09 12.87 21.77
N GLU A 61 49.03 12.17 21.12
CA GLU A 61 48.82 10.84 20.56
C GLU A 61 48.34 9.82 21.62
N ASP A 62 48.82 9.94 22.86
CA ASP A 62 48.37 9.12 23.99
C ASP A 62 46.88 9.29 24.32
N VAL A 63 46.33 10.51 24.18
CA VAL A 63 44.92 10.79 24.44
C VAL A 63 44.05 10.22 23.31
N LEU A 64 44.49 10.33 22.05
CA LEU A 64 43.80 9.75 20.90
C LEU A 64 43.76 8.21 20.97
N GLN A 65 44.85 7.58 21.39
CA GLN A 65 44.89 6.12 21.64
C GLN A 65 43.97 5.71 22.80
N GLY A 66 43.92 6.51 23.87
CA GLY A 66 42.99 6.30 24.99
C GLY A 66 41.52 6.33 24.55
N LEU A 67 41.13 7.38 23.80
CA LEU A 67 39.78 7.51 23.25
C LEU A 67 39.43 6.38 22.28
N SER A 68 40.38 5.96 21.44
CA SER A 68 40.17 4.85 20.51
C SER A 68 39.86 3.55 21.25
N ARG A 69 40.65 3.22 22.28
CA ARG A 69 40.45 2.02 23.10
C ARG A 69 39.12 2.04 23.87
N ASP A 70 38.74 3.19 24.42
CA ASP A 70 37.50 3.32 25.18
C ASP A 70 36.27 3.25 24.26
N GLY A 71 36.34 3.84 23.06
CA GLY A 71 35.31 3.72 22.04
C GLY A 71 35.21 2.32 21.45
N GLU A 72 36.33 1.63 21.24
CA GLU A 72 36.37 0.23 20.81
C GLU A 72 35.64 -0.67 21.81
N ARG A 73 35.88 -0.48 23.11
CA ARG A 73 35.16 -1.22 24.17
C ARG A 73 33.65 -1.00 24.12
N TYR A 74 33.20 0.22 23.81
CA TYR A 74 31.78 0.52 23.67
C TYR A 74 31.17 -0.18 22.45
N VAL A 75 31.83 -0.08 21.29
CA VAL A 75 31.36 -0.70 20.05
C VAL A 75 31.33 -2.23 20.18
N ASP A 76 32.36 -2.82 20.82
CA ASP A 76 32.43 -4.25 21.09
C ASP A 76 31.25 -4.74 21.96
N GLU A 77 30.91 -4.04 23.04
CA GLU A 77 29.75 -4.38 23.86
C GLU A 77 28.42 -4.24 23.11
N GLU A 78 28.27 -3.24 22.24
CA GLU A 78 27.10 -3.10 21.38
C GLU A 78 27.00 -4.20 20.32
N MET A 79 28.13 -4.63 19.74
CA MET A 79 28.20 -5.77 18.83
C MET A 79 27.77 -7.06 19.55
N LYS A 80 28.32 -7.32 20.74
CA LYS A 80 27.95 -8.47 21.58
C LYS A 80 26.46 -8.49 21.92
N ARG A 81 25.89 -7.34 22.29
CA ARG A 81 24.44 -7.18 22.56
C ARG A 81 23.60 -7.50 21.32
N ALA A 82 23.99 -6.98 20.15
CA ALA A 82 23.27 -7.22 18.91
C ALA A 82 23.36 -8.69 18.47
N LEU A 83 24.53 -9.32 18.59
CA LEU A 83 24.71 -10.75 18.33
C LEU A 83 23.82 -11.60 19.25
N PHE A 84 23.82 -11.36 20.57
CA PHE A 84 22.88 -12.03 21.47
C PHE A 84 21.41 -11.78 21.12
N GLY A 85 21.09 -10.58 20.62
CA GLY A 85 19.78 -10.25 20.04
C GLY A 85 19.41 -11.22 18.91
N VAL A 86 20.30 -11.42 17.93
CA VAL A 86 20.09 -12.37 16.82
C VAL A 86 19.96 -13.81 17.31
N LYS A 87 20.77 -14.22 18.30
CA LYS A 87 20.62 -15.55 18.92
C LYS A 87 19.24 -15.74 19.54
N ARG A 88 18.79 -14.77 20.34
CA ARG A 88 17.48 -14.80 20.99
C ARG A 88 16.33 -14.78 19.96
N MET A 89 16.51 -14.09 18.83
CA MET A 89 15.55 -14.13 17.72
C MET A 89 15.38 -15.56 17.20
N LYS A 90 16.47 -16.29 16.99
CA LYS A 90 16.39 -17.69 16.54
C LYS A 90 15.64 -18.57 17.55
N GLU A 91 15.95 -18.44 18.84
CA GLU A 91 15.29 -19.22 19.89
C GLU A 91 13.78 -18.94 20.00
N VAL A 92 13.38 -17.67 19.86
CA VAL A 92 11.95 -17.30 19.85
C VAL A 92 11.27 -17.80 18.58
N MET A 93 11.96 -17.77 17.43
CA MET A 93 11.41 -18.29 16.18
C MET A 93 11.17 -19.80 16.24
N GLU A 94 12.08 -20.57 16.83
CA GLU A 94 11.91 -22.02 17.02
C GLU A 94 10.62 -22.31 17.83
N LYS A 95 10.33 -21.54 18.88
CA LYS A 95 9.06 -21.65 19.63
C LYS A 95 7.84 -21.23 18.82
N ASN A 96 7.95 -20.15 18.05
CA ASN A 96 6.87 -19.67 17.20
C ASN A 96 6.55 -20.66 16.08
N GLN A 97 7.55 -21.41 15.61
CA GLN A 97 7.37 -22.49 14.64
C GLN A 97 6.54 -23.63 15.23
N GLU A 98 6.86 -24.12 16.42
CA GLU A 98 6.06 -25.17 17.09
C GLU A 98 4.60 -24.73 17.23
N LYS A 99 4.37 -23.47 17.63
CA LYS A 99 3.02 -22.90 17.72
C LYS A 99 2.34 -22.79 16.35
N HIS A 100 3.07 -22.37 15.31
CA HIS A 100 2.53 -22.27 13.95
C HIS A 100 2.14 -23.64 13.40
N GLU A 101 2.97 -24.67 13.59
CA GLU A 101 2.67 -26.05 13.18
C GLU A 101 1.40 -26.58 13.86
N HIS A 102 1.21 -26.31 15.14
CA HIS A 102 -0.01 -26.67 15.86
C HIS A 102 -1.26 -25.97 15.29
N LEU A 103 -1.18 -24.64 15.11
CA LEU A 103 -2.29 -23.85 14.54
C LEU A 103 -2.65 -24.29 13.11
N MET A 104 -1.65 -24.56 12.29
CA MET A 104 -1.85 -25.06 10.91
C MET A 104 -2.51 -26.43 10.88
N LYS A 105 -2.17 -27.33 11.82
CA LYS A 105 -2.84 -28.62 11.97
C LYS A 105 -4.32 -28.44 12.30
N THR A 106 -4.64 -27.58 13.27
CA THR A 106 -6.04 -27.28 13.64
C THR A 106 -6.82 -26.63 12.50
N LEU A 107 -6.21 -25.69 11.77
CA LEU A 107 -6.82 -25.08 10.58
C LEU A 107 -7.11 -26.11 9.49
N LYS A 108 -6.19 -27.04 9.24
CA LYS A 108 -6.38 -28.14 8.28
C LYS A 108 -7.52 -29.07 8.70
N GLU A 109 -7.63 -29.40 9.99
CA GLU A 109 -8.74 -30.20 10.52
C GLU A 109 -10.09 -29.49 10.33
N SER A 110 -10.13 -28.17 10.58
CA SER A 110 -11.33 -27.34 10.36
C SER A 110 -11.71 -27.27 8.86
N SER A 111 -10.72 -27.10 7.97
CA SER A 111 -10.90 -27.14 6.51
C SER A 111 -11.53 -28.46 6.05
N ASN A 112 -11.02 -29.60 6.54
CA ASN A 112 -11.56 -30.92 6.21
C ASN A 112 -13.01 -31.10 6.68
N LYS A 113 -13.35 -30.59 7.88
CA LYS A 113 -14.74 -30.61 8.38
C LYS A 113 -15.67 -29.79 7.50
N ARG A 114 -15.25 -28.59 7.08
CA ARG A 114 -15.99 -27.74 6.13
C ARG A 114 -16.23 -28.47 4.80
N LYS A 115 -15.20 -29.09 4.22
CA LYS A 115 -15.34 -29.89 2.98
C LYS A 115 -16.33 -31.04 3.13
N GLY A 116 -16.29 -31.74 4.27
CA GLY A 116 -17.28 -32.78 4.60
C GLY A 116 -18.71 -32.25 4.67
N ALA A 117 -18.92 -31.10 5.31
CA ALA A 117 -20.24 -30.47 5.40
C ALA A 117 -20.77 -30.02 4.02
N VAL A 118 -19.90 -29.49 3.16
CA VAL A 118 -20.27 -29.13 1.76
C VAL A 118 -20.71 -30.36 0.98
N GLN A 119 -19.98 -31.48 1.10
CA GLN A 119 -20.35 -32.73 0.44
C GLN A 119 -21.70 -33.27 0.91
N LEU A 120 -21.95 -33.24 2.22
CA LEU A 120 -23.22 -33.68 2.81
C LEU A 120 -24.40 -32.82 2.36
N ALA A 121 -24.24 -31.49 2.34
CA ALA A 121 -25.27 -30.57 1.84
C ALA A 121 -25.56 -30.83 0.35
N THR A 122 -24.53 -31.00 -0.48
CA THR A 122 -24.68 -31.29 -1.92
C THR A 122 -25.39 -32.64 -2.15
N GLU A 123 -25.08 -33.66 -1.35
CA GLU A 123 -25.75 -34.96 -1.43
C GLU A 123 -27.23 -34.87 -1.00
N ALA A 124 -27.52 -34.11 0.05
CA ALA A 124 -28.88 -33.87 0.53
C ALA A 124 -29.73 -33.14 -0.52
N GLU A 125 -29.18 -32.11 -1.17
CA GLU A 125 -29.84 -31.40 -2.29
C GLU A 125 -30.12 -32.32 -3.47
N LEU A 126 -29.16 -33.14 -3.88
CA LEU A 126 -29.34 -34.06 -4.99
C LEU A 126 -30.42 -35.12 -4.68
N LYS A 127 -30.48 -35.60 -3.43
CA LYS A 127 -31.52 -36.53 -2.99
C LYS A 127 -32.89 -35.86 -2.97
N LEU A 128 -32.98 -34.63 -2.46
CA LEU A 128 -34.20 -33.85 -2.44
C LEU A 128 -34.71 -33.59 -3.86
N GLN A 129 -33.85 -33.13 -4.77
CA GLN A 129 -34.23 -32.85 -6.16
C GLN A 129 -34.78 -34.09 -6.88
N LYS A 130 -34.17 -35.25 -6.66
CA LYS A 130 -34.66 -36.53 -7.20
C LYS A 130 -36.01 -36.92 -6.61
N ALA A 131 -36.21 -36.73 -5.31
CA ALA A 131 -37.47 -37.03 -4.64
C ALA A 131 -38.59 -36.08 -5.08
N GLU A 132 -38.30 -34.78 -5.24
CA GLU A 132 -39.23 -33.78 -5.79
C GLU A 132 -39.63 -34.10 -7.22
N GLU A 133 -38.69 -34.53 -8.07
CA GLU A 133 -38.96 -34.89 -9.46
C GLU A 133 -39.82 -36.16 -9.57
N GLN A 134 -39.51 -37.19 -8.79
CA GLN A 134 -40.33 -38.41 -8.71
C GLN A 134 -41.72 -38.12 -8.17
N CYS A 135 -41.83 -37.27 -7.15
CA CYS A 135 -43.10 -36.81 -6.61
C CYS A 135 -43.93 -36.05 -7.65
N ARG A 136 -43.30 -35.12 -8.39
CA ARG A 136 -43.93 -34.35 -9.47
C ARG A 136 -44.46 -35.25 -10.59
N GLU A 137 -43.71 -36.30 -10.94
CA GLU A 137 -44.15 -37.28 -11.94
C GLU A 137 -45.32 -38.13 -11.44
N SER A 138 -45.28 -38.61 -10.18
CA SER A 138 -46.35 -39.42 -9.57
C SER A 138 -47.66 -38.63 -9.44
N LEU A 139 -47.58 -37.39 -8.98
CA LEU A 139 -48.74 -36.52 -8.75
C LEU A 139 -49.30 -35.92 -10.04
N ARG A 140 -48.63 -36.05 -11.19
CA ARG A 140 -49.04 -35.43 -12.46
C ARG A 140 -50.46 -35.84 -12.85
N THR A 141 -50.78 -37.13 -12.76
CA THR A 141 -52.10 -37.66 -13.13
C THR A 141 -53.17 -37.20 -12.16
N SER A 142 -52.92 -37.34 -10.85
CA SER A 142 -53.82 -36.87 -9.79
C SER A 142 -54.06 -35.36 -9.83
N PHE A 143 -53.03 -34.57 -10.18
CA PHE A 143 -53.14 -33.13 -10.39
C PHE A 143 -54.00 -32.78 -11.61
N MET A 144 -53.83 -33.50 -12.73
CA MET A 144 -54.69 -33.33 -13.91
C MET A 144 -56.15 -33.72 -13.62
N GLU A 145 -56.40 -34.69 -12.75
CA GLU A 145 -57.73 -35.09 -12.30
C GLU A 145 -58.36 -34.10 -11.31
N CYS A 146 -57.56 -33.49 -10.44
CA CYS A 146 -58.01 -32.48 -9.46
C CYS A 146 -58.18 -31.08 -10.08
N ARG A 147 -57.49 -30.79 -11.19
CA ARG A 147 -57.50 -29.49 -11.89
C ARG A 147 -58.91 -28.98 -12.25
N PRO A 148 -59.84 -29.78 -12.79
CA PRO A 148 -61.19 -29.32 -13.12
C PRO A 148 -62.02 -28.95 -11.87
N CYS A 149 -61.82 -29.63 -10.74
CA CYS A 149 -62.45 -29.30 -9.46
C CYS A 149 -61.99 -27.92 -8.97
N LEU A 150 -60.69 -27.67 -9.09
CA LEU A 150 -60.03 -26.45 -8.64
C LEU A 150 -60.30 -25.26 -9.58
N GLU A 151 -60.22 -25.45 -10.90
CA GLU A 151 -60.35 -24.36 -11.89
C GLU A 151 -61.78 -24.10 -12.35
N ASP A 152 -62.51 -25.14 -12.77
CA ASP A 152 -63.67 -24.98 -13.67
C ASP A 152 -65.01 -25.12 -12.93
N THR A 153 -65.12 -26.06 -12.00
CA THR A 153 -66.31 -26.24 -11.16
C THR A 153 -66.49 -25.05 -10.21
N CYS A 154 -65.39 -24.55 -9.62
CA CYS A 154 -65.40 -23.39 -8.72
C CYS A 154 -65.66 -22.06 -9.48
N LYS A 155 -65.08 -21.88 -10.68
CA LYS A 155 -65.40 -20.74 -11.58
C LYS A 155 -66.87 -20.77 -12.03
N THR A 156 -67.39 -21.93 -12.44
CA THR A 156 -68.75 -22.07 -13.00
C THR A 156 -69.84 -21.85 -11.96
N PHE A 157 -69.60 -22.29 -10.72
CA PHE A 157 -70.51 -22.06 -9.58
C PHE A 157 -70.64 -20.56 -9.23
N TYR A 158 -69.53 -19.82 -9.25
CA TYR A 158 -69.52 -18.37 -8.94
C TYR A 158 -70.04 -17.49 -10.09
N THR A 159 -69.75 -17.84 -11.34
CA THR A 159 -70.11 -17.05 -12.53
C THR A 159 -71.58 -17.08 -12.89
N SER A 160 -72.25 -18.20 -12.64
CA SER A 160 -73.66 -18.39 -13.03
C SER A 160 -74.64 -17.68 -12.09
N THR A 161 -74.28 -17.45 -10.83
CA THR A 161 -75.27 -17.07 -9.79
C THR A 161 -75.14 -15.62 -9.26
N CYS A 162 -73.94 -15.02 -9.16
CA CYS A 162 -73.81 -13.64 -8.65
C CYS A 162 -72.87 -12.78 -9.53
N ARG A 163 -73.45 -12.08 -10.50
CA ARG A 163 -72.77 -11.36 -11.60
C ARG A 163 -71.94 -10.11 -11.24
N ARG A 164 -71.72 -9.74 -9.97
CA ARG A 164 -70.90 -8.57 -9.60
C ARG A 164 -69.89 -8.93 -8.50
N GLY A 165 -68.63 -9.06 -8.92
CA GLY A 165 -67.48 -9.48 -8.11
C GLY A 165 -66.45 -10.31 -8.89
N PHE A 166 -66.80 -10.70 -10.13
CA PHE A 166 -66.05 -11.65 -10.95
C PHE A 166 -64.61 -11.22 -11.28
N SER A 167 -64.34 -9.92 -11.46
CA SER A 167 -62.98 -9.47 -11.80
C SER A 167 -61.98 -9.70 -10.66
N SER A 168 -62.38 -9.52 -9.40
CA SER A 168 -61.50 -9.74 -8.25
C SER A 168 -61.32 -11.23 -7.93
N PHE A 169 -62.37 -12.03 -8.06
CA PHE A 169 -62.30 -13.48 -7.82
C PHE A 169 -61.58 -14.21 -8.95
N SER A 170 -61.91 -13.94 -10.23
CA SER A 170 -61.20 -14.52 -11.37
C SER A 170 -59.72 -14.18 -11.34
N PHE A 171 -59.36 -12.95 -10.97
CA PHE A 171 -57.96 -12.53 -10.81
C PHE A 171 -57.27 -13.27 -9.66
N LYS A 172 -57.90 -13.41 -8.48
CA LYS A 172 -57.31 -14.15 -7.35
C LYS A 172 -57.19 -15.65 -7.60
N VAL A 173 -58.15 -16.23 -8.31
CA VAL A 173 -58.15 -17.66 -8.70
C VAL A 173 -57.11 -17.90 -9.80
N GLU A 174 -57.04 -17.06 -10.83
CA GLU A 174 -55.96 -17.10 -11.83
C GLU A 174 -54.59 -16.85 -11.21
N GLU A 175 -54.49 -16.00 -10.19
CA GLU A 175 -53.24 -15.75 -9.49
C GLU A 175 -52.83 -16.90 -8.56
N PHE A 176 -53.79 -17.60 -7.94
CA PHE A 176 -53.56 -18.85 -7.21
C PHE A 176 -53.09 -19.97 -8.13
N PHE A 177 -53.74 -20.18 -9.29
CA PHE A 177 -53.30 -21.16 -10.28
C PHE A 177 -51.99 -20.76 -10.96
N ARG A 178 -51.75 -19.48 -11.18
CA ARG A 178 -50.45 -18.97 -11.65
C ARG A 178 -49.35 -19.26 -10.64
N LYS A 179 -49.61 -19.10 -9.33
CA LYS A 179 -48.68 -19.45 -8.25
C LYS A 179 -48.47 -20.96 -8.13
N LEU A 180 -49.53 -21.77 -8.17
CA LEU A 180 -49.46 -23.23 -8.07
C LEU A 180 -48.81 -23.87 -9.31
N SER A 181 -49.15 -23.39 -10.51
CA SER A 181 -48.50 -23.78 -11.77
C SER A 181 -47.05 -23.30 -11.80
N SER A 182 -46.71 -22.12 -11.24
CA SER A 182 -45.30 -21.69 -11.12
C SER A 182 -44.50 -22.53 -10.11
N GLN A 183 -45.14 -23.08 -9.07
CA GLN A 183 -44.51 -24.02 -8.13
C GLN A 183 -44.33 -25.43 -8.73
N LEU A 184 -45.13 -25.79 -9.74
CA LEU A 184 -45.00 -27.07 -10.45
C LEU A 184 -44.14 -26.97 -11.73
N GLU A 185 -43.98 -25.77 -12.31
CA GLU A 185 -43.19 -25.55 -13.54
C GLU A 185 -41.83 -24.86 -13.33
N THR A 186 -41.47 -24.34 -12.15
CA THR A 186 -40.10 -23.82 -11.91
C THR A 186 -39.71 -23.79 -10.41
N PRO A 187 -38.64 -24.50 -9.98
CA PRO A 187 -38.07 -24.39 -8.64
C PRO A 187 -37.02 -23.26 -8.56
N ASP A 188 -37.40 -22.00 -8.81
CA ASP A 188 -36.41 -20.91 -9.05
C ASP A 188 -36.50 -19.71 -8.09
N GLN A 189 -37.17 -19.76 -6.93
CA GLN A 189 -37.14 -18.60 -6.00
C GLN A 189 -36.74 -18.92 -4.55
N VAL A 190 -37.17 -20.04 -3.97
CA VAL A 190 -36.72 -20.45 -2.63
C VAL A 190 -35.41 -21.25 -2.71
N VAL A 191 -35.29 -22.11 -3.73
CA VAL A 191 -34.02 -22.70 -4.13
C VAL A 191 -33.03 -21.60 -4.50
N ASN A 192 -33.44 -20.51 -5.16
CA ASN A 192 -32.49 -19.43 -5.50
C ASN A 192 -31.95 -18.64 -4.31
N GLN A 193 -32.62 -18.52 -3.16
CA GLN A 193 -31.98 -17.89 -1.98
C GLN A 193 -30.92 -18.80 -1.33
N ASN A 194 -31.15 -20.11 -1.26
CA ASN A 194 -30.18 -21.07 -0.72
C ASN A 194 -29.10 -21.48 -1.75
N ARG A 195 -29.45 -21.48 -3.04
CA ARG A 195 -28.57 -21.63 -4.20
C ARG A 195 -27.80 -20.35 -4.49
N ASP A 196 -28.28 -19.17 -4.13
CA ASP A 196 -27.46 -17.95 -4.12
C ASP A 196 -26.48 -17.98 -2.95
N ASN A 197 -26.80 -18.63 -1.81
CA ASN A 197 -25.82 -18.91 -0.77
C ASN A 197 -24.77 -19.95 -1.20
N LEU A 198 -25.15 -21.00 -1.94
CA LEU A 198 -24.23 -22.00 -2.53
C LEU A 198 -23.45 -21.49 -3.75
N ASN A 199 -24.08 -20.68 -4.61
CA ASN A 199 -23.43 -20.00 -5.73
C ASN A 199 -22.56 -18.85 -5.23
N GLN A 200 -22.85 -18.24 -4.08
CA GLN A 200 -21.87 -17.38 -3.40
C GLN A 200 -20.72 -18.21 -2.81
N THR A 201 -20.93 -19.49 -2.44
CA THR A 201 -19.82 -20.36 -2.04
C THR A 201 -19.06 -21.03 -3.21
N GLN A 202 -19.62 -21.06 -4.42
CA GLN A 202 -18.98 -21.66 -5.62
C GLN A 202 -18.59 -20.66 -6.73
N ASN A 203 -19.18 -19.46 -6.76
CA ASN A 203 -18.95 -18.42 -7.77
C ASN A 203 -18.63 -17.03 -7.19
N SER A 204 -18.30 -16.92 -5.90
CA SER A 204 -17.55 -15.77 -5.39
C SER A 204 -16.08 -16.15 -5.21
N GLU A 205 -15.23 -15.13 -5.25
CA GLU A 205 -13.78 -15.13 -5.12
C GLU A 205 -13.30 -15.63 -3.73
N ASP A 206 -13.85 -16.71 -3.19
CA ASP A 206 -13.37 -17.33 -1.95
C ASP A 206 -12.16 -18.21 -2.31
N PRO A 207 -10.93 -17.82 -1.93
CA PRO A 207 -9.74 -18.56 -2.32
C PRO A 207 -9.81 -19.99 -1.80
N ASP A 208 -9.37 -20.95 -2.64
CA ASP A 208 -9.32 -22.36 -2.28
C ASP A 208 -8.69 -22.51 -0.87
N PRO A 209 -9.41 -23.09 0.11
CA PRO A 209 -8.91 -23.20 1.48
C PRO A 209 -7.58 -23.94 1.56
N ASP A 210 -7.28 -24.82 0.59
CA ASP A 210 -5.98 -25.48 0.49
C ASP A 210 -4.88 -24.54 -0.03
N LEU A 211 -5.22 -23.60 -0.92
CA LEU A 211 -4.30 -22.59 -1.43
C LEU A 211 -3.89 -21.59 -0.34
N GLU A 212 -4.84 -21.15 0.49
CA GLU A 212 -4.54 -20.26 1.63
C GLU A 212 -3.70 -20.96 2.71
N LEU A 213 -3.97 -22.25 2.99
CA LEU A 213 -3.12 -23.09 3.84
C LEU A 213 -1.68 -23.15 3.32
N VAL A 214 -1.49 -23.34 2.02
CA VAL A 214 -0.15 -23.36 1.37
C VAL A 214 0.52 -21.99 1.47
N ARG A 215 -0.21 -20.91 1.21
CA ARG A 215 0.31 -19.54 1.24
C ARG A 215 0.81 -19.14 2.63
N LEU A 216 0.04 -19.43 3.67
CA LEU A 216 0.39 -19.11 5.06
C LEU A 216 1.66 -19.87 5.49
N ASN A 217 1.72 -21.16 5.18
CA ASN A 217 2.90 -21.98 5.49
C ASN A 217 4.15 -21.52 4.72
N ALA A 218 4.00 -21.15 3.44
CA ALA A 218 5.10 -20.63 2.62
C ALA A 218 5.63 -19.30 3.20
N THR A 219 4.73 -18.40 3.59
CA THR A 219 5.08 -17.11 4.21
C THR A 219 5.85 -17.31 5.51
N PHE A 220 5.39 -18.23 6.37
CA PHE A 220 6.06 -18.54 7.62
C PHE A 220 7.43 -19.20 7.42
N SER A 221 7.53 -20.14 6.47
CA SER A 221 8.78 -20.80 6.10
C SER A 221 9.82 -19.81 5.56
N GLN A 222 9.39 -18.80 4.80
CA GLN A 222 10.26 -17.73 4.33
C GLN A 222 10.86 -16.94 5.50
N MET A 223 10.06 -16.61 6.52
CA MET A 223 10.54 -15.92 7.73
C MET A 223 11.56 -16.78 8.49
N GLN A 224 11.32 -18.07 8.62
CA GLN A 224 12.24 -19.02 9.24
C GLN A 224 13.58 -19.08 8.49
N GLY A 225 13.53 -19.10 7.16
CA GLY A 225 14.72 -19.06 6.30
C GLY A 225 15.54 -17.78 6.52
N LYS A 226 14.88 -16.62 6.59
CA LYS A 226 15.54 -15.34 6.88
C LYS A 226 16.28 -15.35 8.22
N ILE A 227 15.62 -15.77 9.30
CA ILE A 227 16.23 -15.82 10.64
C ILE A 227 17.38 -16.82 10.69
N SER A 228 17.23 -17.97 10.05
CA SER A 228 18.28 -18.98 9.98
C SER A 228 19.52 -18.45 9.25
N SER A 229 19.32 -17.76 8.11
CA SER A 229 20.39 -17.07 7.40
C SER A 229 21.06 -16.00 8.25
N LEU A 230 20.27 -15.17 8.94
CA LEU A 230 20.76 -14.10 9.81
C LEU A 230 21.64 -14.68 10.93
N HIS A 231 21.14 -15.72 11.62
CA HIS A 231 21.88 -16.39 12.67
C HIS A 231 23.16 -17.05 12.16
N ASN A 232 23.13 -17.71 10.99
CA ASN A 232 24.30 -18.37 10.44
C ASN A 232 25.42 -17.37 10.11
N ARG A 233 25.08 -16.21 9.54
CA ARG A 233 26.03 -15.11 9.33
C ARG A 233 26.59 -14.58 10.65
N SER A 234 25.74 -14.41 11.67
CA SER A 234 26.20 -14.03 13.01
C SER A 234 27.15 -15.07 13.62
N THR A 235 26.89 -16.37 13.46
CA THR A 235 27.80 -17.43 13.90
C THR A 235 29.15 -17.34 13.18
N GLU A 236 29.15 -17.09 11.87
CA GLU A 236 30.39 -16.91 11.10
C GLU A 236 31.20 -15.71 11.61
N LEU A 237 30.54 -14.58 11.88
CA LEU A 237 31.19 -13.41 12.45
C LEU A 237 31.80 -13.71 13.83
N VAL A 238 31.04 -14.36 14.71
CA VAL A 238 31.51 -14.75 16.05
C VAL A 238 32.72 -15.68 15.97
N ASN A 239 32.78 -16.56 14.98
CA ASN A 239 33.94 -17.41 14.74
C ASN A 239 35.15 -16.63 14.21
N LYS A 240 34.94 -15.67 13.30
CA LYS A 240 35.99 -14.78 12.78
C LYS A 240 36.59 -13.88 13.88
N MET A 241 35.75 -13.39 14.79
CA MET A 241 36.13 -12.47 15.87
C MET A 241 36.38 -13.17 17.21
N HIS A 242 36.67 -14.47 17.21
CA HIS A 242 36.83 -15.26 18.45
C HIS A 242 37.88 -14.68 19.41
N GLN A 243 38.98 -14.14 18.88
CA GLN A 243 40.05 -13.55 19.69
C GLN A 243 39.62 -12.23 20.35
N GLU A 244 38.80 -11.42 19.68
CA GLU A 244 38.33 -10.11 20.17
C GLU A 244 37.20 -10.24 21.20
N PHE A 245 36.21 -11.09 20.92
CA PHE A 245 35.09 -11.28 21.85
C PHE A 245 35.44 -12.12 23.08
N GLY A 246 36.54 -12.87 22.99
CA GLY A 246 37.01 -13.79 24.03
C GLY A 246 36.23 -15.11 24.09
N HIS A 247 36.89 -16.12 24.63
CA HIS A 247 36.39 -17.50 24.69
C HIS A 247 35.04 -17.61 25.45
N GLY A 248 34.85 -16.83 26.52
CA GLY A 248 33.61 -16.84 27.31
C GLY A 248 32.37 -16.44 26.51
N PHE A 249 32.46 -15.37 25.71
CA PHE A 249 31.37 -14.93 24.85
C PHE A 249 31.10 -15.93 23.73
N TRP A 250 32.16 -16.44 23.10
CA TRP A 250 32.05 -17.44 22.04
C TRP A 250 31.31 -18.70 22.51
N VAL A 251 31.65 -19.23 23.69
CA VAL A 251 30.94 -20.37 24.30
C VAL A 251 29.49 -20.01 24.58
N ALA A 252 29.23 -18.84 25.17
CA ALA A 252 27.88 -18.39 25.50
C ALA A 252 27.00 -18.19 24.25
N PHE A 253 27.58 -17.79 23.11
CA PHE A 253 26.87 -17.63 21.85
C PHE A 253 26.60 -18.96 21.16
N THR A 254 27.61 -19.85 21.08
CA THR A 254 27.52 -21.13 20.35
C THR A 254 26.79 -22.24 21.12
N THR A 255 26.74 -22.18 22.45
CA THR A 255 26.06 -23.19 23.27
C THR A 255 24.54 -22.97 23.25
N LYS A 256 23.75 -24.02 22.97
CA LYS A 256 22.29 -23.99 23.19
C LYS A 256 22.02 -23.89 24.69
N LEU A 257 21.48 -22.77 25.17
CA LEU A 257 21.08 -22.64 26.57
C LEU A 257 19.88 -23.57 26.83
N LYS A 258 20.02 -24.54 27.74
CA LYS A 258 18.88 -25.33 28.21
C LYS A 258 17.93 -24.40 28.97
N PRO A 259 16.61 -24.50 28.77
CA PRO A 259 15.65 -23.66 29.49
C PRO A 259 15.79 -23.92 31.00
N LYS A 260 16.04 -22.85 31.76
CA LYS A 260 16.05 -22.87 33.22
C LYS A 260 14.59 -22.79 33.71
N PRO A 261 14.14 -23.65 34.64
CA PRO A 261 12.80 -23.53 35.20
C PRO A 261 12.71 -22.22 35.99
N LEU A 262 11.67 -21.40 35.71
CA LEU A 262 11.41 -20.18 36.46
C LEU A 262 10.87 -20.52 37.85
N SER A 263 11.59 -20.07 38.88
CA SER A 263 11.08 -19.84 40.23
C SER A 263 10.39 -18.46 40.30
N PRO A 264 9.34 -18.28 41.12
CA PRO A 264 8.53 -17.06 41.11
C PRO A 264 9.12 -15.94 41.98
N THR A 265 8.65 -14.72 41.70
CA THR A 265 8.78 -13.42 42.43
C THR A 265 9.98 -12.52 42.11
N GLN A 266 9.73 -11.45 41.33
CA GLN A 266 9.48 -10.09 41.86
C GLN A 266 9.07 -9.14 40.71
N GLU A 267 7.93 -8.48 40.86
CA GLU A 267 7.40 -7.44 39.96
C GLU A 267 8.00 -6.07 40.26
N SER A 268 8.14 -5.23 39.21
CA SER A 268 7.60 -3.86 39.07
C SER A 268 8.45 -3.02 38.08
N PRO A 269 7.97 -1.90 37.50
CA PRO A 269 6.77 -1.75 36.64
C PRO A 269 7.10 -0.97 35.34
N ASN A 270 6.42 -1.31 34.23
CA ASN A 270 5.87 -0.37 33.22
C ASN A 270 5.66 -1.08 31.88
N GLY A 271 4.40 -1.10 31.44
CA GLY A 271 3.99 -1.66 30.15
C GLY A 271 2.67 -2.43 30.29
N GLY A 272 1.59 -1.70 30.56
CA GLY A 272 0.25 -2.27 30.60
C GLY A 272 -0.14 -2.83 29.23
N PHE A 273 -0.38 -4.13 29.14
CA PHE A 273 -1.16 -4.73 28.06
C PHE A 273 -1.76 -6.12 28.39
N PHE A 274 -1.91 -6.47 29.67
CA PHE A 274 -2.52 -7.74 30.09
C PHE A 274 -3.39 -7.56 31.34
N MET A 275 -4.57 -6.99 31.18
CA MET A 275 -5.72 -7.30 32.05
C MET A 275 -6.91 -7.57 31.13
N GLY A 276 -7.28 -8.84 31.02
CA GLY A 276 -8.36 -9.28 30.14
C GLY A 276 -8.41 -10.79 29.84
N MET A 277 -7.48 -11.60 30.33
CA MET A 277 -7.56 -13.08 30.27
C MET A 277 -6.96 -13.76 31.52
N GLY A 278 -7.02 -13.07 32.66
CA GLY A 278 -6.54 -13.56 33.96
C GLY A 278 -7.66 -14.11 34.83
N ARG A 279 -8.61 -14.85 34.27
CA ARG A 279 -9.59 -15.69 34.99
C ARG A 279 -10.14 -16.76 34.06
N LEU A 280 -9.33 -17.76 33.75
CA LEU A 280 -9.82 -19.09 33.34
C LEU A 280 -8.74 -20.14 33.66
N GLY A 281 -8.24 -20.09 34.89
CA GLY A 281 -7.54 -21.20 35.51
C GLY A 281 -8.56 -21.98 36.33
N SER A 282 -8.72 -23.26 36.00
CA SER A 282 -9.55 -24.28 36.67
C SER A 282 -11.07 -24.19 36.52
N MET A 283 -11.57 -24.26 35.28
CA MET A 283 -12.88 -24.90 35.02
C MET A 283 -12.69 -25.85 33.84
N GLY A 284 -13.11 -27.11 34.02
CA GLY A 284 -13.02 -28.13 32.98
C GLY A 284 -13.90 -27.74 31.79
N LEU A 285 -13.41 -28.04 30.58
CA LEU A 285 -14.08 -27.71 29.33
C LEU A 285 -15.44 -28.43 29.15
N ASP A 286 -15.75 -29.39 30.02
CA ASP A 286 -17.00 -30.16 30.00
C ASP A 286 -18.16 -29.40 30.70
N ASP A 287 -17.89 -28.58 31.72
CA ASP A 287 -18.95 -27.84 32.46
C ASP A 287 -19.42 -26.58 31.71
N VAL A 288 -18.57 -25.98 30.86
CA VAL A 288 -18.94 -24.81 30.03
C VAL A 288 -19.76 -25.24 28.80
N LEU A 289 -19.62 -26.50 28.37
CA LEU A 289 -20.40 -27.05 27.26
C LEU A 289 -21.81 -27.46 27.68
N GLU A 290 -22.03 -27.87 28.94
CA GLU A 290 -23.40 -28.13 29.45
C GLU A 290 -24.20 -26.85 29.69
N GLU A 291 -23.61 -25.78 30.26
CA GLU A 291 -24.35 -24.51 30.47
C GLU A 291 -24.77 -23.82 29.15
N VAL A 292 -23.97 -23.96 28.08
CA VAL A 292 -24.30 -23.40 26.75
C VAL A 292 -25.31 -24.28 26.00
N TYR A 293 -25.30 -25.60 26.23
CA TYR A 293 -26.26 -26.53 25.66
C TYR A 293 -27.65 -26.43 26.34
N ASP A 294 -27.68 -26.14 27.64
CA ASP A 294 -28.92 -25.90 28.38
C ASP A 294 -29.51 -24.50 28.13
N PHE A 295 -28.67 -23.49 27.89
CA PHE A 295 -29.14 -22.19 27.39
C PHE A 295 -29.75 -22.30 25.98
N GLY A 296 -29.16 -23.11 25.11
CA GLY A 296 -29.70 -23.41 23.78
C GLY A 296 -31.02 -24.19 23.81
N ARG A 297 -31.24 -25.04 24.83
CA ARG A 297 -32.50 -25.77 25.01
C ARG A 297 -33.61 -24.90 25.59
N ALA A 298 -33.30 -24.03 26.56
CA ALA A 298 -34.25 -23.07 27.13
C ALA A 298 -34.75 -22.04 26.10
N VAL A 299 -33.88 -21.60 25.18
CA VAL A 299 -34.25 -20.69 24.08
C VAL A 299 -35.13 -21.36 23.02
N VAL A 300 -35.05 -22.69 22.86
CA VAL A 300 -35.89 -23.46 21.92
C VAL A 300 -37.23 -23.87 22.54
N GLU A 301 -37.27 -24.11 23.86
CA GLU A 301 -38.51 -24.38 24.61
C GLU A 301 -39.36 -23.09 24.79
N ASP A 302 -38.75 -21.94 25.10
CA ASP A 302 -39.47 -20.65 25.21
C ASP A 302 -39.97 -20.11 23.85
N PHE A 303 -39.35 -20.49 22.73
CA PHE A 303 -39.79 -20.11 21.39
C PHE A 303 -40.93 -21.00 20.86
N SER A 304 -41.06 -22.22 21.40
CA SER A 304 -42.20 -23.11 21.16
C SER A 304 -43.45 -22.66 21.93
N ASP A 305 -43.27 -22.17 23.16
CA ASP A 305 -44.37 -21.64 23.97
C ASP A 305 -44.87 -20.28 23.45
N ALA A 306 -43.97 -19.40 23.00
CA ALA A 306 -44.33 -18.13 22.36
C ALA A 306 -45.03 -18.31 20.99
N MET A 307 -44.75 -19.40 20.26
CA MET A 307 -45.46 -19.74 19.02
C MET A 307 -46.85 -20.31 19.28
N THR A 308 -47.08 -20.89 20.45
CA THR A 308 -48.39 -21.43 20.87
C THR A 308 -49.30 -20.30 21.36
N ASP A 309 -48.77 -19.32 22.09
CA ASP A 309 -49.49 -18.11 22.52
C ASP A 309 -49.94 -17.22 21.34
N VAL A 310 -49.12 -17.11 20.28
CA VAL A 310 -49.48 -16.35 19.07
C VAL A 310 -50.53 -17.08 18.23
N LEU A 311 -50.59 -18.42 18.28
CA LEU A 311 -51.62 -19.22 17.62
C LEU A 311 -52.96 -19.20 18.39
N ASP A 312 -52.94 -19.11 19.73
CA ASP A 312 -54.14 -18.95 20.55
C ASP A 312 -54.70 -17.50 20.52
N GLU A 313 -53.86 -16.45 20.46
CA GLU A 313 -54.32 -15.05 20.27
C GLU A 313 -54.98 -14.82 18.89
N MET A 314 -54.59 -15.57 17.86
CA MET A 314 -55.25 -15.54 16.55
C MET A 314 -56.58 -16.31 16.53
N GLN A 315 -56.77 -17.26 17.45
CA GLN A 315 -58.00 -18.03 17.59
C GLN A 315 -59.07 -17.25 18.38
N GLU A 316 -58.68 -16.46 19.39
CA GLU A 316 -59.60 -15.58 20.14
C GLU A 316 -60.04 -14.34 19.34
N ALA A 317 -59.24 -13.87 18.37
CA ALA A 317 -59.61 -12.77 17.48
C ALA A 317 -60.74 -13.11 16.47
N VAL A 318 -61.19 -14.37 16.42
CA VAL A 318 -62.26 -14.84 15.52
C VAL A 318 -63.64 -14.88 16.21
N ASP A 319 -63.72 -14.85 17.55
CA ASP A 319 -64.98 -15.02 18.27
C ASP A 319 -65.60 -13.73 18.86
N GLU A 320 -64.96 -12.55 18.73
CA GLU A 320 -65.38 -11.33 19.43
C GLU A 320 -65.93 -10.16 18.57
N GLU A 321 -66.46 -10.39 17.36
CA GLU A 321 -67.28 -9.37 16.66
C GLU A 321 -68.76 -9.78 16.56
N SER A 322 -69.38 -9.89 17.74
CA SER A 322 -70.82 -9.68 17.90
C SER A 322 -71.06 -8.53 18.89
N TRP A 323 -71.91 -7.57 18.48
CA TRP A 323 -72.30 -6.31 19.13
C TRP A 323 -71.31 -5.14 18.89
N GLN A 324 -71.67 -3.95 18.38
CA GLN A 324 -72.85 -3.12 18.64
C GLN A 324 -73.06 -2.03 17.55
N GLN A 325 -74.31 -1.59 17.44
CA GLN A 325 -74.87 -0.53 16.57
C GLN A 325 -74.38 0.90 16.91
N ARG A 326 -74.72 1.83 15.98
CA ARG A 326 -74.87 3.31 16.08
C ARG A 326 -73.64 4.12 15.61
N ASP A 327 -73.73 5.20 14.83
CA ASP A 327 -74.84 6.05 14.36
C ASP A 327 -74.53 6.57 12.95
N THR A 328 -75.57 6.69 12.12
CA THR A 328 -75.53 7.47 10.87
C THR A 328 -76.48 8.64 11.04
N GLU A 329 -75.94 9.86 11.16
CA GLU A 329 -76.72 11.09 11.06
C GLU A 329 -76.44 11.80 9.73
N SER A 330 -77.53 12.25 9.11
CA SER A 330 -77.63 13.45 8.25
C SER A 330 -77.34 13.34 6.74
N PHE A 331 -78.40 12.98 6.02
CA PHE A 331 -78.81 13.32 4.63
C PHE A 331 -78.72 14.84 4.27
N PRO A 332 -79.08 15.35 3.04
CA PRO A 332 -79.70 14.71 1.85
C PRO A 332 -79.32 15.22 0.41
N SER A 333 -79.92 14.53 -0.59
CA SER A 333 -80.46 15.03 -1.88
C SER A 333 -79.43 15.26 -3.00
N TRP A 334 -79.60 14.88 -4.28
CA TRP A 334 -80.80 14.96 -5.13
C TRP A 334 -80.94 13.78 -6.13
N SER A 335 -82.20 13.38 -6.26
CA SER A 335 -83.02 12.69 -7.26
C SER A 335 -82.56 12.44 -8.71
N TRP A 336 -82.99 11.45 -9.52
CA TRP A 336 -83.88 10.24 -9.55
C TRP A 336 -83.46 9.44 -10.84
N VAL A 337 -83.58 8.11 -11.01
CA VAL A 337 -84.76 7.20 -11.12
C VAL A 337 -84.26 5.73 -11.07
N PRO A 338 -84.95 4.75 -10.43
CA PRO A 338 -84.70 3.33 -10.64
C PRO A 338 -85.88 2.56 -11.30
N VAL A 339 -85.50 1.68 -12.23
CA VAL A 339 -86.30 0.59 -12.83
C VAL A 339 -86.11 -0.67 -11.95
N PRO A 340 -87.11 -1.58 -11.80
CA PRO A 340 -87.05 -2.64 -10.78
C PRO A 340 -86.16 -3.82 -11.20
N PHE A 341 -85.31 -4.30 -10.29
CA PHE A 341 -84.65 -5.62 -10.37
C PHE A 341 -85.11 -6.51 -9.20
N PRO A 342 -85.62 -7.73 -9.45
CA PRO A 342 -85.51 -8.83 -8.50
C PRO A 342 -84.09 -9.42 -8.65
N ASP A 343 -83.35 -9.90 -7.65
CA ASP A 343 -83.67 -10.33 -6.31
C ASP A 343 -82.36 -10.29 -5.48
N MET A 344 -82.09 -9.16 -4.80
CA MET A 344 -80.81 -8.91 -4.12
C MET A 344 -80.66 -9.69 -2.80
N TYR A 345 -81.74 -10.34 -2.36
CA TYR A 345 -81.82 -11.07 -1.11
C TYR A 345 -81.22 -12.48 -1.23
N LEU A 346 -81.42 -13.16 -2.37
CA LEU A 346 -80.94 -14.52 -2.63
C LEU A 346 -79.39 -14.62 -2.64
N CYS A 347 -78.69 -13.70 -3.31
CA CYS A 347 -77.21 -13.66 -3.31
C CYS A 347 -76.61 -13.31 -1.94
N ARG A 348 -77.33 -12.54 -1.10
CA ARG A 348 -76.88 -12.22 0.27
C ARG A 348 -77.04 -13.42 1.22
N GLN A 349 -78.08 -14.22 1.01
CA GLN A 349 -78.35 -15.42 1.79
C GLN A 349 -77.38 -16.55 1.43
N LEU A 350 -77.08 -16.74 0.14
CA LEU A 350 -76.07 -17.69 -0.35
C LEU A 350 -74.64 -17.40 0.13
N ARG A 351 -74.28 -16.12 0.35
CA ARG A 351 -73.00 -15.76 0.98
C ARG A 351 -72.91 -16.15 2.45
N ARG A 352 -74.03 -16.20 3.17
CA ARG A 352 -74.09 -16.60 4.59
C ARG A 352 -74.14 -18.12 4.77
N GLN A 353 -74.56 -18.86 3.74
CA GLN A 353 -74.60 -20.33 3.72
C GLN A 353 -73.46 -20.93 2.85
N ALA A 354 -72.24 -20.36 2.92
CA ALA A 354 -71.04 -20.99 2.36
C ALA A 354 -70.81 -22.44 2.86
N ALA A 355 -71.48 -22.76 3.98
CA ALA A 355 -72.14 -24.03 4.28
C ALA A 355 -72.19 -25.01 3.09
N ASP A 356 -73.13 -24.85 2.16
CA ASP A 356 -73.54 -25.91 1.20
C ASP A 356 -72.50 -26.24 0.10
N CYS A 357 -71.25 -25.78 0.26
CA CYS A 357 -70.10 -26.20 -0.53
C CYS A 357 -69.50 -27.54 -0.06
N TRP A 358 -70.19 -28.36 0.74
CA TRP A 358 -69.65 -29.61 1.31
C TRP A 358 -69.15 -30.58 0.24
N GLN A 359 -69.83 -30.65 -0.92
CA GLN A 359 -69.41 -31.51 -2.02
C GLN A 359 -68.09 -31.04 -2.65
N LEU A 360 -67.89 -29.73 -2.76
CA LEU A 360 -66.66 -29.16 -3.31
C LEU A 360 -65.52 -29.21 -2.28
N GLN A 361 -65.81 -28.91 -1.01
CA GLN A 361 -64.85 -29.03 0.10
C GLN A 361 -64.36 -30.47 0.27
N ARG A 362 -65.26 -31.47 0.24
CA ARG A 362 -64.88 -32.89 0.36
C ARG A 362 -64.07 -33.41 -0.83
N LEU A 363 -64.33 -32.90 -2.03
CA LEU A 363 -63.54 -33.19 -3.24
C LEU A 363 -62.16 -32.52 -3.18
N CYS A 364 -62.07 -31.29 -2.68
CA CYS A 364 -60.81 -30.58 -2.46
C CYS A 364 -59.98 -31.18 -1.31
N GLU A 365 -60.60 -31.58 -0.20
CA GLU A 365 -59.96 -32.27 0.92
C GLU A 365 -59.41 -33.63 0.48
N SER A 366 -60.13 -34.38 -0.37
CA SER A 366 -59.61 -35.61 -0.96
C SER A 366 -58.36 -35.37 -1.83
N CYS A 367 -58.35 -34.28 -2.61
CA CYS A 367 -57.17 -33.89 -3.40
C CYS A 367 -56.01 -33.43 -2.50
N GLN A 368 -56.28 -32.70 -1.42
CA GLN A 368 -55.28 -32.27 -0.43
C GLN A 368 -54.66 -33.46 0.31
N ASP A 369 -55.47 -34.42 0.74
CA ASP A 369 -55.01 -35.64 1.43
C ASP A 369 -54.13 -36.51 0.53
N THR A 370 -54.48 -36.66 -0.76
CA THR A 370 -53.67 -37.41 -1.74
C THR A 370 -52.33 -36.71 -2.01
N LEU A 371 -52.33 -35.38 -2.16
CA LEU A 371 -51.10 -34.61 -2.39
C LEU A 371 -50.13 -34.65 -1.19
N VAL A 372 -50.66 -34.70 0.05
CA VAL A 372 -49.85 -34.73 1.28
C VAL A 372 -49.37 -36.15 1.62
N LYS A 373 -50.15 -37.20 1.31
CA LYS A 373 -49.81 -38.60 1.65
C LYS A 373 -48.86 -39.27 0.66
N GLU A 374 -48.79 -38.83 -0.60
CA GLU A 374 -47.98 -39.52 -1.62
C GLU A 374 -46.48 -39.15 -1.60
N CYS A 375 -46.09 -38.04 -1.00
CA CYS A 375 -44.68 -37.59 -0.99
C CYS A 375 -44.08 -37.28 0.39
N PRO A 376 -44.16 -38.20 1.38
CA PRO A 376 -43.63 -37.97 2.73
C PRO A 376 -42.10 -37.77 2.75
N SER A 377 -41.38 -38.43 1.84
CA SER A 377 -39.92 -38.37 1.73
C SER A 377 -39.40 -36.98 1.35
N VAL A 378 -40.18 -36.16 0.63
CA VAL A 378 -39.79 -34.79 0.25
C VAL A 378 -39.73 -33.90 1.49
N ARG A 379 -40.72 -34.02 2.39
CA ARG A 379 -40.75 -33.27 3.66
C ARG A 379 -39.58 -33.65 4.57
N GLU A 380 -39.29 -34.94 4.69
CA GLU A 380 -38.15 -35.43 5.47
C GLU A 380 -36.80 -34.95 4.90
N LEU A 381 -36.66 -34.95 3.57
CA LEU A 381 -35.45 -34.46 2.91
C LEU A 381 -35.26 -32.95 3.00
N HIS A 382 -36.33 -32.15 3.03
CA HIS A 382 -36.24 -30.71 3.33
C HIS A 382 -35.74 -30.46 4.75
N SER A 383 -36.25 -31.20 5.74
CA SER A 383 -35.78 -31.11 7.13
C SER A 383 -34.31 -31.51 7.26
N ALA A 384 -33.90 -32.60 6.60
CA ALA A 384 -32.51 -33.04 6.58
C ALA A 384 -31.60 -32.02 5.89
N LEU A 385 -32.07 -31.38 4.82
CA LEU A 385 -31.34 -30.34 4.12
C LEU A 385 -31.11 -29.13 5.04
N GLU A 386 -32.13 -28.68 5.77
CA GLU A 386 -32.02 -27.58 6.74
C GLU A 386 -30.97 -27.87 7.84
N GLU A 387 -30.98 -29.08 8.40
CA GLU A 387 -29.95 -29.52 9.36
C GLU A 387 -28.54 -29.52 8.75
N THR A 388 -28.38 -29.98 7.51
CA THR A 388 -27.07 -29.94 6.82
C THR A 388 -26.58 -28.52 6.55
N TYR A 389 -27.48 -27.57 6.28
CA TYR A 389 -27.13 -26.16 6.11
C TYR A 389 -26.69 -25.50 7.41
N LEU A 390 -27.32 -25.83 8.55
CA LEU A 390 -26.89 -25.39 9.87
C LEU A 390 -25.47 -25.89 10.18
N LEU A 391 -25.19 -27.17 9.89
CA LEU A 391 -23.86 -27.75 10.04
C LEU A 391 -22.83 -27.08 9.12
N LEU A 392 -23.19 -26.82 7.87
CA LEU A 392 -22.34 -26.12 6.90
C LEU A 392 -21.97 -24.72 7.40
N ASN A 393 -22.95 -23.94 7.87
CA ASN A 393 -22.72 -22.61 8.41
C ASN A 393 -21.83 -22.63 9.66
N ALA A 394 -22.07 -23.55 10.60
CA ALA A 394 -21.22 -23.71 11.78
C ALA A 394 -19.77 -24.08 11.41
N SER A 395 -19.60 -25.00 10.45
CA SER A 395 -18.27 -25.40 9.98
C SER A 395 -17.52 -24.27 9.25
N ARG A 396 -18.24 -23.40 8.54
CA ARG A 396 -17.69 -22.22 7.87
C ARG A 396 -17.17 -21.21 8.89
N LEU A 397 -17.99 -20.84 9.89
CA LEU A 397 -17.60 -19.90 10.94
C LEU A 397 -16.38 -20.39 11.72
N GLN A 398 -16.36 -21.68 12.10
CA GLN A 398 -15.22 -22.28 12.80
C GLN A 398 -13.93 -22.24 11.97
N TYR A 399 -14.02 -22.42 10.64
CA TYR A 399 -12.88 -22.29 9.75
C TYR A 399 -12.37 -20.84 9.66
N GLU A 400 -13.29 -19.88 9.49
CA GLU A 400 -12.97 -18.46 9.39
C GLU A 400 -12.30 -17.92 10.66
N GLU A 401 -12.80 -18.27 11.85
CA GLU A 401 -12.18 -17.90 13.13
C GLU A 401 -10.76 -18.46 13.26
N MET A 402 -10.57 -19.74 12.92
CA MET A 402 -9.26 -20.38 12.99
C MET A 402 -8.27 -19.76 11.98
N LEU A 403 -8.75 -19.42 10.78
CA LEU A 403 -7.96 -18.75 9.76
C LEU A 403 -7.45 -17.40 10.25
N GLN A 404 -8.32 -16.60 10.89
CA GLN A 404 -7.95 -15.30 11.47
C GLN A 404 -6.89 -15.44 12.57
N VAL A 405 -6.99 -16.46 13.43
CA VAL A 405 -5.98 -16.72 14.48
C VAL A 405 -4.61 -17.05 13.86
N VAL A 406 -4.58 -17.88 12.81
CA VAL A 406 -3.35 -18.27 12.12
C VAL A 406 -2.72 -17.08 11.37
N GLN A 407 -3.55 -16.29 10.67
CA GLN A 407 -3.12 -15.06 9.98
C GLN A 407 -2.50 -14.08 10.97
N LYS A 408 -3.21 -13.78 12.07
CA LYS A 408 -2.72 -12.89 13.12
C LYS A 408 -1.40 -13.36 13.74
N HIS A 409 -1.28 -14.65 14.05
CA HIS A 409 -0.01 -15.21 14.56
C HIS A 409 1.14 -15.05 13.55
N THR A 410 0.86 -15.21 12.26
CA THR A 410 1.84 -15.04 11.17
C THR A 410 2.25 -13.58 11.04
N ASP A 411 1.30 -12.64 11.06
CA ASP A 411 1.55 -11.20 10.96
C ASP A 411 2.28 -10.62 12.18
N ASP A 412 1.90 -11.06 13.39
CA ASP A 412 2.57 -10.70 14.63
C ASP A 412 4.02 -11.20 14.62
N THR A 413 4.25 -12.42 14.13
CA THR A 413 5.60 -12.99 13.98
C THR A 413 6.42 -12.20 12.96
N HIS A 414 5.83 -11.82 11.84
CA HIS A 414 6.47 -11.01 10.81
C HIS A 414 6.86 -9.62 11.33
N THR A 415 5.94 -8.95 12.01
CA THR A 415 6.16 -7.62 12.59
C THR A 415 7.26 -7.66 13.65
N TRP A 416 7.20 -8.64 14.55
CA TRP A 416 8.25 -8.88 15.54
C TRP A 416 9.61 -9.13 14.90
N LEU A 417 9.66 -9.96 13.85
CA LEU A 417 10.89 -10.25 13.12
C LEU A 417 11.50 -8.98 12.51
N ASN A 418 10.71 -8.19 11.79
CA ASN A 418 11.19 -6.95 11.16
C ASN A 418 11.72 -5.95 12.20
N ASN A 419 11.04 -5.80 13.34
CA ASN A 419 11.50 -4.93 14.42
C ASN A 419 12.84 -5.39 15.01
N MET A 420 13.02 -6.70 15.18
CA MET A 420 14.25 -7.27 15.72
C MET A 420 15.39 -7.24 14.70
N GLU A 421 15.10 -7.47 13.42
CA GLU A 421 16.06 -7.32 12.33
C GLU A 421 16.53 -5.87 12.19
N ALA A 422 15.64 -4.88 12.28
CA ALA A 422 16.01 -3.47 12.29
C ALA A 422 16.94 -3.13 13.47
N LYS A 423 16.72 -3.76 14.62
CA LYS A 423 17.51 -3.51 15.84
C LYS A 423 18.88 -4.20 15.83
N TYR A 424 18.95 -5.43 15.33
CA TYR A 424 20.12 -6.30 15.52
C TYR A 424 20.76 -6.78 14.22
N GLY A 425 20.09 -6.66 13.07
CA GLY A 425 20.54 -7.25 11.80
C GLY A 425 21.83 -6.65 11.23
N TRP A 426 22.17 -5.41 11.62
CA TRP A 426 23.35 -4.68 11.15
C TRP A 426 24.67 -5.45 11.36
N VAL A 427 24.80 -6.24 12.43
CA VAL A 427 26.02 -7.02 12.69
C VAL A 427 26.31 -8.05 11.61
N THR A 428 25.30 -8.51 10.86
CA THR A 428 25.51 -9.52 9.81
C THR A 428 26.16 -8.99 8.54
N GLN A 429 26.25 -7.66 8.38
CA GLN A 429 26.93 -7.03 7.24
C GLN A 429 28.46 -7.12 7.40
N LEU A 430 28.94 -7.26 8.63
CA LEU A 430 30.34 -7.32 9.00
C LEU A 430 31.05 -8.61 8.57
N THR A 431 30.32 -9.65 8.15
CA THR A 431 30.94 -10.92 7.71
C THR A 431 31.77 -10.79 6.43
N ASN A 432 31.48 -9.77 5.61
CA ASN A 432 32.08 -9.57 4.29
C ASN A 432 33.31 -8.65 4.31
N GLY A 433 33.55 -7.92 5.39
CA GLY A 433 34.69 -7.00 5.55
C GLY A 433 35.92 -7.67 6.17
N THR A 434 37.10 -7.12 5.90
CA THR A 434 38.35 -7.46 6.61
C THR A 434 38.41 -6.75 7.96
N LEU A 435 37.73 -7.30 8.96
CA LEU A 435 37.85 -6.85 10.36
C LEU A 435 39.14 -7.40 10.96
N GLY A 436 40.05 -6.49 11.34
CA GLY A 436 41.17 -6.76 12.23
C GLY A 436 41.08 -5.87 13.47
N PRO A 437 41.87 -6.13 14.53
CA PRO A 437 41.80 -5.41 15.81
C PRO A 437 41.95 -3.89 15.69
N GLN A 438 42.60 -3.37 14.63
CA GLN A 438 42.77 -1.92 14.43
C GLN A 438 41.61 -1.22 13.71
N ASN A 439 40.55 -1.96 13.34
CA ASN A 439 39.46 -1.46 12.52
C ASN A 439 38.11 -1.40 13.26
N ILE A 440 38.01 -1.73 14.56
CA ILE A 440 36.70 -1.70 15.24
C ILE A 440 36.26 -0.26 15.51
N PHE A 441 37.13 0.56 16.09
CA PHE A 441 36.89 1.97 16.34
C PHE A 441 38.22 2.71 16.55
N GLY A 442 38.46 3.79 15.81
CA GLY A 442 39.71 4.55 15.90
C GLY A 442 39.48 6.05 15.76
N VAL A 443 39.95 6.83 16.73
CA VAL A 443 39.90 8.30 16.69
C VAL A 443 41.20 8.81 16.08
N SER A 444 41.10 9.43 14.90
CA SER A 444 42.26 9.94 14.16
C SER A 444 42.60 11.39 14.51
N ALA A 445 41.60 12.23 14.79
CA ALA A 445 41.83 13.63 15.17
C ALA A 445 40.64 14.21 15.95
N VAL A 446 40.92 15.18 16.81
CA VAL A 446 39.90 15.93 17.57
C VAL A 446 40.26 17.41 17.48
N ALA A 447 39.38 18.22 16.92
CA ALA A 447 39.55 19.66 16.76
C ALA A 447 38.53 20.43 17.61
N LEU A 448 39.03 21.15 18.62
CA LEU A 448 38.23 22.01 19.49
C LEU A 448 37.90 23.32 18.78
N GLN A 449 36.61 23.67 18.61
CA GLN A 449 36.24 25.00 18.12
C GLN A 449 36.13 26.00 19.27
N VAL A 450 37.02 27.00 19.27
CA VAL A 450 36.91 28.15 20.17
C VAL A 450 36.17 29.27 19.44
N ARG A 451 34.97 29.64 19.89
CA ARG A 451 34.30 30.89 19.49
C ARG A 451 34.53 31.95 20.58
N ASP A 452 34.77 33.18 20.17
CA ASP A 452 35.10 34.35 21.01
C ASP A 452 34.47 34.32 22.41
N ASN A 453 35.34 34.18 23.43
CA ASN A 453 35.26 34.45 24.88
C ASN A 453 33.92 34.31 25.66
N ARG A 454 32.84 33.79 25.08
CA ARG A 454 31.54 33.60 25.75
C ARG A 454 30.81 32.31 25.40
N PHE A 455 31.20 31.57 24.35
CA PHE A 455 30.59 30.27 24.00
C PHE A 455 31.65 29.29 23.48
N LYS A 456 31.85 28.14 24.17
CA LYS A 456 32.61 27.01 23.62
C LYS A 456 31.85 26.50 22.38
N GLY A 457 32.53 26.29 21.26
CA GLY A 457 31.93 25.71 20.05
C GLY A 457 32.00 24.18 20.06
N ASP A 458 31.24 23.54 19.19
CA ASP A 458 31.22 22.08 19.06
C ASP A 458 32.61 21.51 18.73
N THR A 459 32.92 20.37 19.32
CA THR A 459 34.19 19.66 19.08
C THR A 459 34.03 18.77 17.85
N ARG A 460 34.94 18.86 16.88
CA ARG A 460 34.92 17.99 15.69
C ARG A 460 35.82 16.78 15.91
N VAL A 461 35.29 15.59 15.72
CA VAL A 461 36.01 14.32 15.90
C VAL A 461 36.09 13.59 14.56
N VAL A 462 37.31 13.28 14.11
CA VAL A 462 37.57 12.46 12.92
C VAL A 462 37.90 11.05 13.38
N LEU A 463 37.15 10.06 12.91
CA LEU A 463 37.26 8.68 13.37
C LEU A 463 36.89 7.67 12.29
N ASN A 464 37.31 6.43 12.41
CA ASN A 464 36.79 5.28 11.67
C ASN A 464 36.06 4.33 12.63
N ILE A 465 35.01 3.69 12.14
CA ILE A 465 34.28 2.64 12.87
C ILE A 465 34.06 1.45 11.95
N LEU A 466 34.43 0.25 12.40
CA LEU A 466 34.30 -0.99 11.62
C LEU A 466 34.98 -0.85 10.24
N ASP A 467 34.31 -1.28 9.17
CA ASP A 467 34.80 -1.14 7.80
C ASP A 467 34.42 0.20 7.13
N SER A 468 33.99 1.21 7.90
CA SER A 468 33.65 2.52 7.34
C SER A 468 34.88 3.37 6.97
N PRO A 469 34.78 4.25 5.96
CA PRO A 469 35.76 5.30 5.75
C PRO A 469 35.78 6.30 6.91
N LEU A 470 36.79 7.17 6.98
CA LEU A 470 36.88 8.22 7.99
C LEU A 470 35.61 9.08 8.03
N LEU A 471 34.95 9.08 9.18
CA LEU A 471 33.80 9.88 9.56
C LEU A 471 34.25 11.14 10.29
N THR A 472 33.49 12.21 10.15
CA THR A 472 33.68 13.43 10.95
C THR A 472 32.39 13.74 11.68
N LEU A 473 32.43 13.71 13.02
CA LEU A 473 31.29 14.00 13.89
C LEU A 473 31.46 15.34 14.58
N SER A 474 30.36 16.04 14.82
CA SER A 474 30.32 17.21 15.70
C SER A 474 29.76 16.79 17.06
N VAL A 475 30.53 17.07 18.12
CA VAL A 475 30.18 16.76 19.51
C VAL A 475 29.82 18.06 20.23
N PRO A 476 28.68 18.10 20.93
CA PRO A 476 28.25 19.29 21.68
C PRO A 476 29.32 19.81 22.64
N ALA A 477 29.41 21.14 22.75
CA ALA A 477 30.44 21.84 23.53
C ALA A 477 30.40 21.56 25.05
N GLU A 478 29.28 21.03 25.56
CA GLU A 478 29.08 20.65 26.96
C GLU A 478 29.83 19.36 27.33
N LEU A 479 30.15 18.51 26.34
CA LEU A 479 30.88 17.26 26.56
C LEU A 479 32.38 17.51 26.43
N GLU A 480 33.08 17.45 27.56
CA GLU A 480 34.54 17.61 27.58
C GLU A 480 35.24 16.31 27.17
N VAL A 481 36.31 16.41 26.39
CA VAL A 481 37.05 15.24 25.84
C VAL A 481 37.55 14.27 26.92
N GLN A 482 37.76 14.76 28.14
CA GLN A 482 38.22 13.95 29.28
C GLN A 482 37.11 13.15 29.95
N ASP A 483 35.83 13.46 29.67
CA ASP A 483 34.69 12.74 30.22
C ASP A 483 34.43 11.45 29.44
N SER A 484 34.19 10.37 30.17
CA SER A 484 33.65 9.12 29.64
C SER A 484 32.39 9.31 28.78
N ALA A 485 31.55 10.31 29.09
CA ALA A 485 30.36 10.64 28.31
C ALA A 485 30.70 11.15 26.89
N PHE A 486 31.86 11.79 26.70
CA PHE A 486 32.29 12.25 25.38
C PHE A 486 32.51 11.08 24.43
N ILE A 487 33.35 10.11 24.82
CA ILE A 487 33.66 8.99 23.94
C ILE A 487 32.46 8.07 23.75
N GLN A 488 31.60 7.94 24.77
CA GLN A 488 30.33 7.23 24.65
C GLN A 488 29.40 7.88 23.61
N TYR A 489 29.25 9.20 23.64
CA TYR A 489 28.47 9.93 22.64
C TYR A 489 29.06 9.75 21.23
N VAL A 490 30.37 9.93 21.09
CA VAL A 490 31.07 9.77 19.80
C VAL A 490 30.88 8.35 19.24
N ALA A 491 31.04 7.31 20.07
CA ALA A 491 30.87 5.93 19.65
C ALA A 491 29.40 5.61 19.30
N GLN A 492 28.45 6.15 20.06
CA GLN A 492 27.02 5.98 19.80
C GLN A 492 26.60 6.65 18.47
N GLU A 493 27.02 7.89 18.24
CA GLU A 493 26.75 8.61 16.99
C GLU A 493 27.44 7.96 15.80
N ALA A 494 28.71 7.56 15.93
CA ALA A 494 29.43 6.82 14.90
C ALA A 494 28.70 5.53 14.51
N LEU A 495 28.25 4.76 15.51
CA LEU A 495 27.50 3.53 15.31
C LEU A 495 26.10 3.78 14.72
N ALA A 496 25.44 4.88 15.07
CA ALA A 496 24.17 5.29 14.48
C ALA A 496 24.35 5.65 12.99
N HIS A 497 25.39 6.42 12.65
CA HIS A 497 25.76 6.71 11.27
C HIS A 497 26.09 5.44 10.48
N TYR A 498 26.84 4.51 11.07
CA TYR A 498 27.14 3.21 10.47
C TYR A 498 25.86 2.40 10.19
N LYS A 499 24.94 2.31 11.17
CA LYS A 499 23.65 1.63 11.04
C LYS A 499 22.71 2.28 10.01
N GLN A 500 22.78 3.60 9.84
CA GLN A 500 21.95 4.37 8.90
C GLN A 500 22.49 4.39 7.47
N SER A 501 23.78 4.08 7.26
CA SER A 501 24.36 3.80 5.94
C SER A 501 23.76 2.48 5.43
N LYS A 502 22.48 2.54 5.07
CA LYS A 502 21.70 1.40 4.58
C LYS A 502 22.40 0.81 3.36
N GLY A 503 22.50 -0.52 3.35
CA GLY A 503 22.62 -1.26 2.11
C GLY A 503 21.37 -0.97 1.25
N ASP A 504 21.59 -0.37 0.10
CA ASP A 504 20.62 -0.18 -0.97
C ASP A 504 20.55 -1.43 -1.87
N ARG A 505 19.50 -1.56 -2.68
CA ARG A 505 19.37 -2.65 -3.68
C ARG A 505 20.62 -2.79 -4.57
N THR A 506 21.32 -1.67 -4.78
CA THR A 506 22.48 -1.52 -5.65
C THR A 506 23.82 -1.82 -4.95
N GLY A 507 23.85 -2.04 -3.64
CA GLY A 507 25.07 -2.34 -2.88
C GLY A 507 26.09 -1.20 -2.79
N THR A 508 25.69 0.04 -3.09
CA THR A 508 26.53 1.25 -3.08
C THR A 508 26.47 2.01 -1.75
N GLY A 509 25.42 1.80 -0.96
CA GLY A 509 25.15 2.53 0.28
C GLY A 509 24.47 3.89 0.03
N VAL A 510 23.55 4.28 0.92
CA VAL A 510 22.79 5.54 0.79
C VAL A 510 22.69 6.32 2.11
N ILE A 511 22.69 7.65 2.01
CA ILE A 511 22.24 8.58 3.05
C ILE A 511 20.85 9.07 2.63
N SER A 512 19.82 8.84 3.45
CA SER A 512 18.42 9.07 3.06
C SER A 512 17.62 9.86 4.09
N VAL A 513 16.63 10.61 3.60
CA VAL A 513 15.54 11.19 4.39
C VAL A 513 14.21 10.75 3.79
N PHE A 514 13.19 10.58 4.64
CA PHE A 514 11.88 10.11 4.20
C PHE A 514 10.84 11.23 4.29
N GLY A 515 10.25 11.57 3.14
CA GLY A 515 9.29 12.65 3.00
C GLY A 515 9.99 14.00 2.88
N SER A 516 10.04 14.55 1.67
CA SER A 516 10.42 15.95 1.42
C SER A 516 9.59 16.54 0.28
N GLN A 517 9.49 17.87 0.25
CA GLN A 517 8.75 18.55 -0.80
C GLN A 517 9.45 19.85 -1.20
N ALA A 518 9.48 20.10 -2.51
CA ALA A 518 9.96 21.35 -3.10
C ALA A 518 8.89 21.93 -4.04
N ARG A 519 8.90 23.25 -4.22
CA ARG A 519 8.03 23.96 -5.16
C ARG A 519 8.87 24.86 -6.05
N TYR A 520 8.61 24.81 -7.35
CA TYR A 520 9.26 25.61 -8.38
C TYR A 520 8.21 26.40 -9.14
N SER A 521 8.36 27.72 -9.20
CA SER A 521 7.49 28.55 -10.05
C SER A 521 7.92 28.36 -11.51
N LEU A 522 6.94 28.16 -12.39
CA LEU A 522 7.13 28.04 -13.83
C LEU A 522 6.84 29.36 -14.56
N ARG A 523 6.45 30.42 -13.83
CA ARG A 523 6.17 31.73 -14.39
C ARG A 523 7.48 32.40 -14.81
N ASP A 524 7.62 32.69 -16.10
CA ASP A 524 8.78 33.35 -16.72
C ASP A 524 10.15 32.69 -16.47
N GLN A 525 10.17 31.41 -16.08
CA GLN A 525 11.40 30.64 -15.83
C GLN A 525 11.16 29.12 -15.95
N PHE A 526 12.22 28.38 -16.23
CA PHE A 526 12.21 26.93 -16.33
C PHE A 526 13.22 26.32 -15.34
N PRO A 527 12.80 25.45 -14.39
CA PRO A 527 13.63 24.99 -13.27
C PRO A 527 14.67 23.93 -13.69
N LEU A 528 15.58 24.31 -14.58
CA LEU A 528 16.72 23.52 -15.00
C LEU A 528 17.95 23.93 -14.17
N LEU A 529 18.37 23.08 -13.24
CA LEU A 529 19.43 23.42 -12.28
C LEU A 529 20.70 23.95 -12.95
N THR A 530 21.31 24.95 -12.30
CA THR A 530 22.47 25.68 -12.82
C THR A 530 23.77 25.40 -12.08
N THR A 531 23.72 24.83 -10.88
CA THR A 531 24.92 24.43 -10.11
C THR A 531 25.66 23.24 -10.73
N LYS A 532 25.03 22.53 -11.68
CA LYS A 532 25.66 21.59 -12.61
C LYS A 532 24.86 21.56 -13.91
N ARG A 533 25.50 21.19 -15.02
CA ARG A 533 24.79 20.97 -16.29
C ARG A 533 23.88 19.74 -16.22
N VAL A 534 22.62 19.91 -16.57
CA VAL A 534 21.60 18.85 -16.66
C VAL A 534 21.42 18.42 -18.13
N PHE A 535 21.17 17.14 -18.38
CA PHE A 535 21.11 16.57 -19.72
C PHE A 535 19.74 16.81 -20.40
N TRP A 536 19.52 18.05 -20.86
CA TRP A 536 18.26 18.51 -21.51
C TRP A 536 17.76 17.60 -22.63
N LYS A 537 18.65 17.21 -23.57
CA LYS A 537 18.26 16.33 -24.69
C LYS A 537 17.67 15.01 -24.19
N GLY A 538 18.25 14.42 -23.13
CA GLY A 538 17.71 13.21 -22.51
C GLY A 538 16.31 13.42 -21.94
N ILE A 539 16.10 14.52 -21.22
CA ILE A 539 14.81 14.86 -20.60
C ILE A 539 13.71 14.99 -21.66
N LEU A 540 14.00 15.74 -22.72
CA LEU A 540 13.04 16.02 -23.78
C LEU A 540 12.67 14.74 -24.55
N GLU A 541 13.66 13.98 -25.01
CA GLU A 541 13.42 12.76 -25.79
C GLU A 541 12.74 11.67 -24.95
N GLU A 542 13.10 11.52 -23.68
CA GLU A 542 12.42 10.58 -22.78
C GLU A 542 10.98 10.97 -22.52
N LEU A 543 10.69 12.26 -22.32
CA LEU A 543 9.30 12.69 -22.11
C LEU A 543 8.44 12.46 -23.35
N LEU A 544 8.95 12.75 -24.55
CA LEU A 544 8.25 12.44 -25.80
C LEU A 544 8.03 10.92 -25.96
N TRP A 545 9.00 10.11 -25.54
CA TRP A 545 8.89 8.65 -25.51
C TRP A 545 7.83 8.15 -24.52
N PHE A 546 7.74 8.75 -23.32
CA PHE A 546 6.66 8.46 -22.37
C PHE A 546 5.29 8.88 -22.91
N ILE A 547 5.18 10.05 -23.53
CA ILE A 547 3.92 10.53 -24.13
C ILE A 547 3.48 9.53 -25.21
N LYS A 548 4.37 9.09 -26.09
CA LYS A 548 4.07 8.07 -27.12
C LYS A 548 3.57 6.73 -26.55
N GLY A 549 3.78 6.46 -25.26
CA GLY A 549 3.45 5.18 -24.65
C GLY A 549 4.46 4.07 -24.99
N SER A 550 5.64 4.43 -25.49
CA SER A 550 6.66 3.47 -25.93
C SER A 550 7.28 2.74 -24.75
N THR A 551 7.68 1.48 -24.96
CA THR A 551 8.37 0.63 -23.98
C THR A 551 9.71 0.10 -24.52
N ASN A 552 10.09 0.54 -25.73
CA ASN A 552 11.34 0.18 -26.39
C ASN A 552 12.44 1.21 -26.08
N ALA A 553 13.40 0.84 -25.22
CA ALA A 553 14.52 1.69 -24.85
C ALA A 553 15.45 2.01 -26.06
N LYS A 554 15.49 1.16 -27.10
CA LYS A 554 16.36 1.38 -28.27
C LYS A 554 16.00 2.64 -29.04
N GLU A 555 14.72 3.05 -29.03
CA GLU A 555 14.29 4.32 -29.64
C GLU A 555 15.03 5.53 -29.03
N LEU A 556 15.35 5.48 -27.74
CA LEU A 556 16.15 6.49 -27.04
C LEU A 556 17.64 6.33 -27.36
N SER A 557 18.15 5.10 -27.31
CA SER A 557 19.56 4.79 -27.57
C SER A 557 19.98 5.23 -28.99
N GLU A 558 19.14 5.02 -29.99
CA GLU A 558 19.34 5.45 -31.39
C GLU A 558 19.47 6.98 -31.52
N LYS A 559 18.79 7.73 -30.65
CA LYS A 559 18.91 9.19 -30.56
C LYS A 559 20.08 9.65 -29.68
N GLY A 560 20.88 8.72 -29.18
CA GLY A 560 22.03 8.98 -28.30
C GLY A 560 21.64 9.24 -26.84
N VAL A 561 20.43 8.84 -26.43
CA VAL A 561 19.94 8.94 -25.05
C VAL A 561 20.02 7.57 -24.40
N LYS A 562 21.04 7.36 -23.56
CA LYS A 562 21.44 6.04 -23.02
C LYS A 562 20.99 5.76 -21.59
N ILE A 563 20.01 6.51 -21.09
CA ILE A 563 19.60 6.46 -19.68
C ILE A 563 18.93 5.13 -19.29
N TRP A 564 18.35 4.42 -20.26
CA TRP A 564 17.70 3.12 -20.07
C TRP A 564 18.55 1.92 -20.52
N ASP A 565 19.71 2.13 -21.16
CA ASP A 565 20.55 1.06 -21.73
C ASP A 565 20.91 -0.02 -20.68
N ALA A 566 21.26 0.40 -19.46
CA ALA A 566 21.64 -0.52 -18.40
C ALA A 566 20.47 -1.42 -17.96
N ASN A 567 19.28 -0.84 -17.78
CA ASN A 567 18.08 -1.56 -17.35
C ASN A 567 17.44 -2.38 -18.49
N GLY A 568 17.66 -1.99 -19.75
CA GLY A 568 17.22 -2.71 -20.93
C GLY A 568 18.19 -3.80 -21.40
N SER A 569 19.39 -3.89 -20.82
CA SER A 569 20.42 -4.86 -21.24
C SER A 569 19.99 -6.31 -21.00
N ARG A 570 20.46 -7.23 -21.85
CA ARG A 570 20.23 -8.68 -21.69
C ARG A 570 20.55 -9.17 -20.28
N GLN A 571 21.72 -8.77 -19.76
CA GLN A 571 22.17 -9.15 -18.42
C GLN A 571 21.21 -8.71 -17.31
N TYR A 572 20.68 -7.49 -17.40
CA TYR A 572 19.76 -6.97 -16.40
C TYR A 572 18.38 -7.64 -16.49
N LEU A 573 17.86 -7.82 -17.70
CA LEU A 573 16.59 -8.50 -17.92
C LEU A 573 16.63 -9.96 -17.43
N ASP A 574 17.73 -10.69 -17.67
CA ASP A 574 17.94 -12.05 -17.15
C ASP A 574 17.97 -12.07 -15.62
N LYS A 575 18.69 -11.12 -15.01
CA LYS A 575 18.75 -10.97 -13.55
C LYS A 575 17.38 -10.73 -12.93
N MET A 576 16.48 -10.05 -13.64
CA MET A 576 15.09 -9.80 -13.22
C MET A 576 14.13 -10.95 -13.57
N GLY A 577 14.60 -12.03 -14.22
CA GLY A 577 13.79 -13.19 -14.59
C GLY A 577 13.08 -13.07 -15.94
N PHE A 578 13.39 -12.07 -16.76
CA PHE A 578 12.78 -11.84 -18.07
C PHE A 578 13.60 -12.46 -19.22
N THR A 579 13.85 -13.77 -19.18
CA THR A 579 14.72 -14.46 -20.16
C THR A 579 14.19 -14.39 -21.59
N ASP A 580 12.87 -14.38 -21.77
CA ASP A 580 12.22 -14.44 -23.08
C ASP A 580 11.93 -13.05 -23.67
N ARG A 581 12.19 -11.99 -22.90
CA ARG A 581 11.95 -10.59 -23.31
C ARG A 581 13.08 -10.11 -24.20
N GLU A 582 12.79 -9.41 -25.30
CA GLU A 582 13.84 -8.86 -26.18
C GLU A 582 14.69 -7.80 -25.44
N GLU A 583 15.99 -7.73 -25.73
CA GLU A 583 16.85 -6.66 -25.21
C GLU A 583 16.29 -5.27 -25.61
N GLY A 584 16.23 -4.36 -24.65
CA GLY A 584 15.62 -3.03 -24.80
C GLY A 584 14.12 -2.96 -24.49
N ASP A 585 13.41 -4.08 -24.37
CA ASP A 585 12.01 -4.09 -23.92
C ASP A 585 11.96 -3.92 -22.39
N LEU A 586 11.41 -2.79 -21.94
CA LEU A 586 11.33 -2.45 -20.51
C LEU A 586 10.06 -3.01 -19.83
N GLY A 587 9.16 -3.65 -20.57
CA GLY A 587 7.84 -4.03 -20.08
C GLY A 587 6.87 -2.85 -20.01
N PRO A 588 5.71 -3.00 -19.34
CA PRO A 588 4.66 -1.99 -19.29
C PRO A 588 5.00 -0.83 -18.32
N VAL A 589 6.11 -0.13 -18.57
CA VAL A 589 6.63 0.97 -17.75
C VAL A 589 6.01 2.31 -18.11
N TYR A 590 6.01 3.27 -17.17
CA TYR A 590 5.68 4.70 -17.33
C TYR A 590 4.69 5.05 -18.45
N GLY A 591 5.19 5.36 -19.66
CA GLY A 591 4.38 5.77 -20.80
C GLY A 591 3.29 4.78 -21.16
N PHE A 592 3.57 3.47 -21.08
CA PHE A 592 2.56 2.44 -21.27
C PHE A 592 1.42 2.60 -20.27
N GLN A 593 1.73 2.83 -18.98
CA GLN A 593 0.71 3.06 -17.97
C GLN A 593 -0.01 4.40 -18.19
N TRP A 594 0.64 5.42 -18.76
CA TRP A 594 -0.01 6.70 -19.05
C TRP A 594 -1.05 6.59 -20.17
N ARG A 595 -0.79 5.78 -21.21
CA ARG A 595 -1.65 5.67 -22.40
C ARG A 595 -2.55 4.43 -22.41
N HIS A 596 -2.16 3.38 -21.67
CA HIS A 596 -2.74 2.04 -21.73
C HIS A 596 -2.89 1.40 -20.34
N TYR A 597 -3.25 2.17 -19.31
CA TYR A 597 -3.34 1.66 -17.94
C TYR A 597 -4.27 0.43 -17.85
N GLY A 598 -3.74 -0.68 -17.32
CA GLY A 598 -4.47 -1.94 -17.15
C GLY A 598 -4.60 -2.81 -18.41
N ALA A 599 -4.03 -2.40 -19.55
CA ALA A 599 -3.95 -3.24 -20.74
C ALA A 599 -3.00 -4.43 -20.53
N GLU A 600 -3.29 -5.57 -21.15
CA GLU A 600 -2.42 -6.74 -21.10
C GLU A 600 -1.20 -6.56 -22.00
N TYR A 601 -0.03 -6.46 -21.37
CA TYR A 601 1.24 -6.30 -22.06
C TYR A 601 1.72 -7.62 -22.68
N SER A 602 2.14 -7.58 -23.94
CA SER A 602 2.79 -8.70 -24.62
C SER A 602 4.26 -8.43 -24.93
N ASN A 603 4.55 -7.41 -25.71
CA ASN A 603 5.91 -6.98 -26.10
C ASN A 603 5.91 -5.53 -26.56
N MET A 604 7.11 -4.96 -26.73
CA MET A 604 7.31 -3.56 -27.12
C MET A 604 6.92 -3.19 -28.56
N HIS A 605 6.62 -4.17 -29.43
CA HIS A 605 6.29 -3.94 -30.85
C HIS A 605 4.79 -3.98 -31.15
N LYS A 606 3.98 -4.48 -30.20
CA LYS A 606 2.53 -4.57 -30.36
C LYS A 606 1.91 -3.16 -30.36
N ASP A 607 0.90 -2.97 -31.20
CA ASP A 607 0.04 -1.80 -31.13
C ASP A 607 -1.00 -1.95 -29.99
N TYR A 608 -0.97 -1.01 -29.05
CA TYR A 608 -1.88 -0.95 -27.91
C TYR A 608 -2.96 0.14 -28.05
N ALA A 609 -3.10 0.76 -29.23
CA ALA A 609 -4.13 1.77 -29.46
C ALA A 609 -5.52 1.28 -29.03
N GLY A 610 -6.22 2.10 -28.24
CA GLY A 610 -7.55 1.80 -27.70
C GLY A 610 -7.60 0.74 -26.59
N GLN A 611 -6.47 0.17 -26.15
CA GLN A 611 -6.42 -0.76 -25.03
C GLN A 611 -6.12 -0.01 -23.72
N GLY A 612 -6.74 -0.46 -22.63
CA GLY A 612 -6.58 0.13 -21.30
C GLY A 612 -7.19 1.52 -21.18
N VAL A 613 -6.74 2.29 -20.19
CA VAL A 613 -7.17 3.69 -19.97
C VAL A 613 -6.06 4.65 -20.40
N ASP A 614 -6.37 5.54 -21.34
CA ASP A 614 -5.51 6.68 -21.68
C ASP A 614 -5.69 7.80 -20.64
N GLN A 615 -4.86 7.74 -19.60
CA GLN A 615 -4.88 8.70 -18.50
C GLN A 615 -4.42 10.09 -18.95
N LEU A 616 -3.42 10.17 -19.85
CA LEU A 616 -2.90 11.44 -20.35
C LEU A 616 -3.98 12.20 -21.13
N GLN A 617 -4.67 11.51 -22.03
CA GLN A 617 -5.77 12.13 -22.79
C GLN A 617 -6.91 12.55 -21.85
N LYS A 618 -7.29 11.69 -20.90
CA LYS A 618 -8.31 12.01 -19.90
C LYS A 618 -7.95 13.26 -19.06
N VAL A 619 -6.69 13.41 -18.67
CA VAL A 619 -6.18 14.61 -17.99
C VAL A 619 -6.36 15.85 -18.86
N ILE A 620 -5.94 15.79 -20.13
CA ILE A 620 -6.04 16.91 -21.07
C ILE A 620 -7.50 17.31 -21.30
N ASP A 621 -8.37 16.33 -21.53
CA ASP A 621 -9.80 16.56 -21.76
C ASP A 621 -10.48 17.17 -20.53
N THR A 622 -10.13 16.68 -19.34
CA THR A 622 -10.67 17.21 -18.08
C THR A 622 -10.20 18.65 -17.86
N ILE A 623 -8.94 18.98 -18.13
CA ILE A 623 -8.44 20.37 -18.04
C ILE A 623 -9.20 21.30 -18.99
N LYS A 624 -9.50 20.85 -20.22
CA LYS A 624 -10.23 21.64 -21.22
C LYS A 624 -11.71 21.84 -20.86
N THR A 625 -12.34 20.85 -20.23
CA THR A 625 -13.81 20.82 -20.05
C THR A 625 -14.27 21.09 -18.62
N ASN A 626 -13.49 20.71 -17.61
CA ASN A 626 -13.78 20.87 -16.20
C ASN A 626 -12.47 21.13 -15.39
N PRO A 627 -11.82 22.29 -15.59
CA PRO A 627 -10.51 22.59 -15.00
C PRO A 627 -10.48 22.59 -13.45
N GLU A 628 -11.63 22.79 -12.81
CA GLU A 628 -11.78 22.80 -11.34
C GLU A 628 -11.90 21.37 -10.75
N ASP A 629 -11.89 20.34 -11.60
CA ASP A 629 -11.94 18.95 -11.16
C ASP A 629 -10.73 18.59 -10.28
N ARG A 630 -10.96 17.83 -9.21
CA ARG A 630 -9.93 17.46 -8.23
C ARG A 630 -9.31 16.09 -8.49
N ARG A 631 -9.68 15.43 -9.59
CA ARG A 631 -9.29 14.07 -9.98
C ARG A 631 -8.47 14.07 -11.27
N ILE A 632 -7.89 15.22 -11.63
CA ILE A 632 -6.98 15.36 -12.77
C ILE A 632 -5.63 14.74 -12.39
N ILE A 633 -5.57 13.42 -12.43
CA ILE A 633 -4.46 12.60 -11.93
C ILE A 633 -4.01 11.62 -13.01
N MET A 634 -2.70 11.39 -13.09
CA MET A 634 -2.09 10.36 -13.92
C MET A 634 -1.12 9.52 -13.08
N CYS A 635 -1.27 8.20 -13.11
CA CYS A 635 -0.54 7.26 -12.26
C CYS A 635 0.18 6.18 -13.08
N ALA A 636 1.48 6.02 -12.88
CA ALA A 636 2.27 4.93 -13.45
C ALA A 636 2.35 3.70 -12.53
N TRP A 637 1.95 3.81 -11.26
CA TRP A 637 2.00 2.72 -10.30
C TRP A 637 0.80 1.77 -10.47
N ASN A 638 1.04 0.62 -11.08
CA ASN A 638 0.04 -0.44 -11.25
C ASN A 638 0.54 -1.73 -10.60
N PRO A 639 0.04 -2.11 -9.39
CA PRO A 639 0.48 -3.29 -8.65
C PRO A 639 0.44 -4.60 -9.45
N LYS A 640 -0.54 -4.75 -10.36
CA LYS A 640 -0.68 -5.94 -11.22
C LYS A 640 0.49 -6.06 -12.19
N ASP A 641 0.97 -4.94 -12.71
CA ASP A 641 1.99 -4.92 -13.76
C ASP A 641 3.42 -4.77 -13.21
N LEU A 642 3.60 -4.40 -11.93
CA LEU A 642 4.93 -4.25 -11.32
C LEU A 642 5.85 -5.46 -11.53
N PRO A 643 5.39 -6.73 -11.38
CA PRO A 643 6.23 -7.90 -11.63
C PRO A 643 6.67 -8.06 -13.10
N HIS A 644 6.05 -7.33 -14.03
CA HIS A 644 6.36 -7.36 -15.44
C HIS A 644 7.22 -6.17 -15.90
N MET A 645 7.56 -5.22 -15.02
CA MET A 645 8.38 -4.06 -15.37
C MET A 645 9.87 -4.36 -15.15
N ALA A 646 10.73 -3.90 -16.06
CA ALA A 646 12.19 -3.97 -15.87
C ALA A 646 12.61 -3.22 -14.59
N LEU A 647 12.00 -2.06 -14.34
CA LEU A 647 12.15 -1.32 -13.11
C LEU A 647 10.81 -0.68 -12.71
N PRO A 648 10.31 -0.90 -11.47
CA PRO A 648 9.12 -0.22 -10.97
C PRO A 648 9.25 1.32 -11.02
N PRO A 649 8.19 2.06 -11.37
CA PRO A 649 8.29 3.49 -11.63
C PRO A 649 8.71 4.28 -10.39
N CYS A 650 9.68 5.17 -10.54
CA CYS A 650 10.16 6.04 -9.45
C CYS A 650 9.22 7.23 -9.25
N HIS A 651 8.92 7.96 -10.34
CA HIS A 651 7.89 9.00 -10.38
C HIS A 651 6.54 8.33 -10.67
N ALA A 652 5.79 8.10 -9.59
CA ALA A 652 4.68 7.16 -9.57
C ALA A 652 3.33 7.80 -9.91
N LEU A 653 3.11 9.04 -9.51
CA LEU A 653 1.82 9.72 -9.65
C LEU A 653 2.03 11.22 -9.84
N CYS A 654 1.26 11.84 -10.73
CA CYS A 654 1.17 13.30 -10.81
C CYS A 654 -0.29 13.75 -10.82
N GLN A 655 -0.54 14.93 -10.24
CA GLN A 655 -1.83 15.58 -10.16
C GLN A 655 -1.72 16.98 -10.73
N PHE A 656 -2.71 17.40 -11.50
CA PHE A 656 -2.80 18.74 -12.06
C PHE A 656 -3.85 19.57 -11.33
N TYR A 657 -3.65 20.87 -11.35
CA TYR A 657 -4.51 21.84 -10.72
C TYR A 657 -4.56 23.11 -11.56
N VAL A 658 -5.76 23.63 -11.82
CA VAL A 658 -5.95 24.88 -12.57
C VAL A 658 -6.54 25.91 -11.64
N ILE A 659 -5.97 27.12 -11.64
CA ILE A 659 -6.56 28.29 -10.98
C ILE A 659 -6.12 29.55 -11.74
N ASP A 660 -7.00 30.53 -11.89
CA ASP A 660 -6.70 31.83 -12.52
C ASP A 660 -6.06 31.74 -13.92
N GLY A 661 -6.43 30.71 -14.69
CA GLY A 661 -5.87 30.45 -16.03
C GLY A 661 -4.45 29.88 -16.02
N GLU A 662 -3.95 29.44 -14.86
CA GLU A 662 -2.64 28.82 -14.69
C GLU A 662 -2.74 27.33 -14.35
N LEU A 663 -1.93 26.51 -15.01
CA LEU A 663 -1.82 25.07 -14.79
C LEU A 663 -0.61 24.75 -13.90
N SER A 664 -0.87 24.15 -12.74
CA SER A 664 0.15 23.61 -11.84
C SER A 664 0.17 22.09 -11.87
N CYS A 665 1.32 21.49 -11.55
CA CYS A 665 1.50 20.05 -11.46
C CYS A 665 2.19 19.67 -10.15
N GLN A 666 1.64 18.70 -9.44
CA GLN A 666 2.28 18.04 -8.31
C GLN A 666 2.70 16.63 -8.68
N LEU A 667 3.97 16.30 -8.45
CA LEU A 667 4.56 14.98 -8.63
C LEU A 667 4.80 14.30 -7.29
N TYR A 668 4.42 13.02 -7.18
CA TYR A 668 4.90 12.10 -6.15
C TYR A 668 5.91 11.12 -6.74
N GLN A 669 7.13 11.15 -6.21
CA GLN A 669 8.22 10.24 -6.57
C GLN A 669 8.64 9.43 -5.35
N ARG A 670 8.40 8.11 -5.38
CA ARG A 670 8.64 7.21 -4.24
C ARG A 670 10.12 7.10 -3.85
N SER A 671 11.02 7.34 -4.79
CA SER A 671 12.47 7.17 -4.65
C SER A 671 13.19 8.20 -5.51
N GLY A 672 13.92 9.11 -4.87
CA GLY A 672 14.59 10.24 -5.50
C GLY A 672 16.08 10.24 -5.22
N ASP A 673 16.86 9.84 -6.22
CA ASP A 673 18.31 10.06 -6.25
C ASP A 673 18.58 11.57 -6.41
N MET A 674 18.98 12.21 -5.32
CA MET A 674 19.28 13.65 -5.28
C MET A 674 20.49 14.02 -6.14
N GLY A 675 21.41 13.07 -6.34
CA GLY A 675 22.64 13.21 -7.09
C GLY A 675 22.39 13.30 -8.59
N LEU A 676 21.69 12.33 -9.19
CA LEU A 676 21.44 12.30 -10.64
C LEU A 676 19.97 12.50 -11.02
N GLY A 677 19.07 11.70 -10.44
CA GLY A 677 17.67 11.59 -10.88
C GLY A 677 16.81 12.82 -10.64
N VAL A 678 16.81 13.37 -9.43
CA VAL A 678 15.91 14.48 -9.03
C VAL A 678 16.04 15.72 -9.93
N PRO A 679 17.24 16.23 -10.25
CA PRO A 679 17.40 17.33 -11.22
C PRO A 679 16.80 17.04 -12.59
N PHE A 680 16.84 15.78 -13.04
CA PHE A 680 16.27 15.34 -14.30
C PHE A 680 14.73 15.30 -14.21
N ASN A 681 14.19 14.75 -13.12
CA ASN A 681 12.74 14.65 -12.91
C ASN A 681 12.06 16.01 -12.72
N ILE A 682 12.73 16.98 -12.07
CA ILE A 682 12.22 18.35 -11.95
C ILE A 682 11.97 18.96 -13.33
N ALA A 683 12.96 18.88 -14.22
CA ALA A 683 12.84 19.43 -15.57
C ALA A 683 11.83 18.66 -16.43
N SER A 684 11.74 17.33 -16.29
CA SER A 684 10.80 16.49 -17.04
C SER A 684 9.34 16.85 -16.76
N TYR A 685 8.93 16.91 -15.48
CA TYR A 685 7.53 17.24 -15.15
C TYR A 685 7.23 18.73 -15.25
N ALA A 686 8.21 19.61 -15.09
CA ALA A 686 8.05 21.01 -15.49
C ALA A 686 7.75 21.11 -16.99
N LEU A 687 8.50 20.40 -17.85
CA LEU A 687 8.28 20.37 -19.29
C LEU A 687 6.89 19.81 -19.64
N LEU A 688 6.46 18.71 -19.01
CA LEU A 688 5.11 18.17 -19.20
C LEU A 688 4.02 19.21 -18.86
N THR A 689 4.23 19.97 -17.78
CA THR A 689 3.31 21.04 -17.38
C THR A 689 3.25 22.15 -18.43
N TYR A 690 4.39 22.55 -18.98
CA TYR A 690 4.46 23.50 -20.10
C TYR A 690 3.72 23.00 -21.34
N MET A 691 3.91 21.73 -21.71
CA MET A 691 3.26 21.12 -22.88
C MET A 691 1.74 21.07 -22.74
N ILE A 692 1.24 20.62 -21.57
CA ILE A 692 -0.20 20.54 -21.32
C ILE A 692 -0.80 21.95 -21.22
N ALA A 693 -0.13 22.90 -20.56
CA ALA A 693 -0.59 24.29 -20.50
C ALA A 693 -0.72 24.88 -21.92
N HIS A 694 0.26 24.66 -22.78
CA HIS A 694 0.27 25.12 -24.17
C HIS A 694 -0.95 24.61 -24.97
N ILE A 695 -1.20 23.30 -24.98
CA ILE A 695 -2.31 22.70 -25.78
C ILE A 695 -3.70 22.93 -25.17
N THR A 696 -3.76 23.42 -23.93
CA THR A 696 -5.01 23.76 -23.24
C THR A 696 -5.26 25.26 -23.17
N GLY A 697 -4.36 26.09 -23.72
CA GLY A 697 -4.48 27.55 -23.71
C GLY A 697 -4.26 28.19 -22.34
N LEU A 698 -3.64 27.47 -21.40
CA LEU A 698 -3.33 27.92 -20.04
C LEU A 698 -1.89 28.42 -19.94
N LYS A 699 -1.59 29.14 -18.87
CA LYS A 699 -0.22 29.53 -18.53
C LYS A 699 0.40 28.52 -17.56
N PRO A 700 1.72 28.25 -17.60
CA PRO A 700 2.38 27.44 -16.58
C PRO A 700 2.36 28.13 -15.21
N GLY A 701 1.89 27.44 -14.18
CA GLY A 701 1.82 27.89 -12.78
C GLY A 701 3.00 27.39 -11.95
N ASP A 702 2.75 26.46 -11.02
CA ASP A 702 3.78 25.87 -10.16
C ASP A 702 4.02 24.38 -10.47
N PHE A 703 5.27 23.95 -10.32
CA PHE A 703 5.63 22.53 -10.21
C PHE A 703 5.98 22.19 -8.75
N VAL A 704 5.24 21.27 -8.14
CA VAL A 704 5.45 20.77 -6.77
C VAL A 704 6.00 19.35 -6.83
N HIS A 705 7.16 19.12 -6.23
CA HIS A 705 7.83 17.81 -6.24
C HIS A 705 7.85 17.23 -4.83
N THR A 706 7.09 16.16 -4.62
CA THR A 706 7.05 15.39 -3.37
C THR A 706 7.90 14.13 -3.54
N LEU A 707 8.88 13.95 -2.65
CA LEU A 707 9.77 12.81 -2.63
C LEU A 707 9.42 11.92 -1.42
N GLY A 708 9.30 10.60 -1.67
CA GLY A 708 9.23 9.57 -0.63
C GLY A 708 10.61 9.36 -0.01
N ASP A 709 11.35 8.34 -0.47
CA ASP A 709 12.75 8.14 -0.09
C ASP A 709 13.68 9.05 -0.92
N ALA A 710 14.10 10.18 -0.33
CA ALA A 710 15.08 11.08 -0.93
C ALA A 710 16.47 10.71 -0.43
N HIS A 711 17.36 10.29 -1.33
CA HIS A 711 18.65 9.73 -0.96
C HIS A 711 19.80 10.25 -1.82
N ILE A 712 20.98 10.15 -1.24
CA ILE A 712 22.28 10.37 -1.88
C ILE A 712 23.04 9.05 -1.81
N TYR A 713 23.54 8.56 -2.95
CA TYR A 713 24.45 7.43 -2.95
C TYR A 713 25.79 7.80 -2.32
N SER A 714 26.41 6.88 -1.59
CA SER A 714 27.68 7.13 -0.90
C SER A 714 28.79 7.58 -1.87
N ASN A 715 28.81 7.04 -3.10
CA ASN A 715 29.75 7.44 -4.16
C ASN A 715 29.46 8.82 -4.78
N HIS A 716 28.34 9.47 -4.43
CA HIS A 716 28.00 10.83 -4.88
C HIS A 716 28.30 11.91 -3.83
N VAL A 717 28.68 11.55 -2.61
CA VAL A 717 28.91 12.51 -1.51
C VAL A 717 29.98 13.54 -1.88
N GLU A 718 31.15 13.11 -2.36
CA GLU A 718 32.24 14.03 -2.75
C GLU A 718 31.87 14.91 -3.96
N PRO A 719 31.31 14.36 -5.07
CA PRO A 719 30.75 15.17 -6.16
C PRO A 719 29.74 16.23 -5.70
N LEU A 720 28.87 15.89 -4.75
CA LEU A 720 27.84 16.79 -4.24
C LEU A 720 28.42 17.88 -3.33
N LYS A 721 29.44 17.59 -2.52
CA LYS A 721 30.16 18.62 -1.75
C LYS A 721 30.76 19.68 -2.67
N VAL A 722 31.31 19.29 -3.83
CA VAL A 722 31.78 20.24 -4.85
C VAL A 722 30.62 21.05 -5.44
N GLN A 723 29.46 20.43 -5.68
CA GLN A 723 28.28 21.14 -6.17
C GLN A 723 27.78 22.20 -5.17
N LEU A 724 27.81 21.90 -3.87
CA LEU A 724 27.36 22.79 -2.79
C LEU A 724 28.22 24.05 -2.64
N GLN A 725 29.46 24.04 -3.13
CA GLN A 725 30.36 25.21 -3.13
C GLN A 725 30.10 26.17 -4.29
N ARG A 726 29.26 25.78 -5.27
CA ARG A 726 29.00 26.59 -6.47
C ARG A 726 27.88 27.59 -6.22
N GLU A 727 28.12 28.83 -6.61
CA GLU A 727 27.07 29.85 -6.62
C GLU A 727 25.93 29.47 -7.56
N ILE A 728 24.69 29.67 -7.08
CA ILE A 728 23.48 29.42 -7.86
C ILE A 728 23.35 30.53 -8.92
N ARG A 729 23.18 30.14 -10.18
CA ARG A 729 22.92 31.07 -11.29
C ARG A 729 21.42 31.10 -11.63
N PRO A 730 20.91 32.18 -12.24
CA PRO A 730 19.50 32.29 -12.63
C PRO A 730 19.04 31.11 -13.50
N PHE A 731 17.80 30.68 -13.29
CA PHE A 731 17.17 29.68 -14.15
C PHE A 731 17.03 30.18 -15.59
N PRO A 732 17.11 29.27 -16.59
CA PRO A 732 16.81 29.62 -17.97
C PRO A 732 15.31 29.85 -18.20
N LYS A 733 14.95 30.21 -19.43
CA LYS A 733 13.57 30.23 -19.92
C LYS A 733 13.36 29.11 -20.93
N LEU A 734 12.16 28.54 -20.96
CA LEU A 734 11.73 27.59 -21.98
C LEU A 734 10.80 28.30 -22.96
N LYS A 735 11.04 28.14 -24.26
CA LYS A 735 10.14 28.58 -25.32
C LYS A 735 9.66 27.39 -26.13
N ILE A 736 8.37 27.36 -26.41
CA ILE A 736 7.77 26.46 -27.39
C ILE A 736 7.66 27.26 -28.70
N LEU A 737 8.37 26.82 -29.73
CA LEU A 737 8.57 27.56 -30.98
C LEU A 737 7.38 27.44 -31.93
N ARG A 738 6.70 26.28 -31.92
CA ARG A 738 5.58 25.97 -32.79
C ARG A 738 4.28 25.91 -31.99
N THR A 739 3.22 26.44 -32.56
CA THR A 739 1.86 26.22 -32.03
C THR A 739 1.44 24.78 -32.33
N VAL A 740 1.45 23.94 -31.29
CA VAL A 740 0.95 22.56 -31.31
C VAL A 740 -0.44 22.47 -30.66
N GLU A 741 -1.34 21.66 -31.20
CA GLU A 741 -2.72 21.51 -30.69
C GLU A 741 -2.97 20.19 -29.94
N ILE A 742 -2.22 19.13 -30.29
CA ILE A 742 -2.36 17.78 -29.75
C ILE A 742 -1.03 17.37 -29.08
N ILE A 743 -1.11 16.71 -27.93
CA ILE A 743 0.08 16.35 -27.13
C ILE A 743 1.06 15.44 -27.90
N ASP A 744 0.55 14.60 -28.80
CA ASP A 744 1.32 13.64 -29.60
C ASP A 744 2.09 14.29 -30.76
N ASP A 745 1.75 15.53 -31.13
CA ASP A 745 2.36 16.22 -32.26
C ASP A 745 3.66 16.96 -31.90
N PHE A 746 4.01 17.04 -30.61
CA PHE A 746 5.24 17.70 -30.16
C PHE A 746 6.48 16.94 -30.64
N ARG A 747 7.50 17.71 -31.02
CA ARG A 747 8.79 17.19 -31.48
C ARG A 747 9.93 17.89 -30.75
N ALA A 748 11.10 17.27 -30.77
CA ALA A 748 12.26 17.79 -30.06
C ALA A 748 12.68 19.20 -30.54
N GLU A 749 12.44 19.52 -31.82
CA GLU A 749 12.76 20.84 -32.40
C GLU A 749 11.78 21.95 -32.01
N ASP A 750 10.65 21.62 -31.39
CA ASP A 750 9.68 22.62 -30.93
C ASP A 750 10.13 23.36 -29.67
N PHE A 751 11.23 22.95 -29.02
CA PHE A 751 11.64 23.47 -27.72
C PHE A 751 13.01 24.15 -27.76
N GLU A 752 13.05 25.38 -27.25
CA GLU A 752 14.28 26.17 -27.09
C GLU A 752 14.50 26.55 -25.63
N ILE A 753 15.68 26.23 -25.11
CA ILE A 753 16.15 26.68 -23.80
C ILE A 753 16.98 27.96 -23.98
N VAL A 754 16.50 29.06 -23.41
CA VAL A 754 17.11 30.39 -23.53
C VAL A 754 17.81 30.75 -22.21
N ASP A 755 18.98 31.39 -22.31
CA ASP A 755 19.77 31.87 -21.17
C ASP A 755 20.25 30.78 -20.18
N TYR A 756 20.42 29.53 -20.63
CA TYR A 756 20.96 28.47 -19.78
C TYR A 756 22.48 28.55 -19.64
N ASN A 757 22.92 29.15 -18.52
CA ASN A 757 24.33 29.31 -18.16
C ASN A 757 24.74 28.46 -16.93
N PRO A 758 24.71 27.11 -17.00
CA PRO A 758 25.08 26.27 -15.86
C PRO A 758 26.59 26.23 -15.63
N HIS A 759 26.99 25.86 -14.42
CA HIS A 759 28.35 25.43 -14.13
C HIS A 759 28.71 24.13 -14.89
N PRO A 760 30.01 23.84 -15.10
CA PRO A 760 30.46 22.63 -15.80
C PRO A 760 29.91 21.33 -15.18
N THR A 761 29.78 20.28 -16.01
CA THR A 761 29.27 18.97 -15.58
C THR A 761 30.09 18.41 -14.42
N ILE A 762 29.41 17.83 -13.43
CA ILE A 762 30.01 17.00 -12.38
C ILE A 762 29.72 15.54 -12.74
N LYS A 763 30.76 14.72 -12.85
CA LYS A 763 30.60 13.29 -13.15
C LYS A 763 30.15 12.56 -11.90
N MET A 764 29.03 11.85 -11.99
CA MET A 764 28.51 10.94 -10.99
C MET A 764 28.14 9.63 -11.69
N GLN A 765 28.52 8.49 -11.11
CA GLN A 765 28.23 7.17 -11.68
C GLN A 765 26.84 6.71 -11.25
N MET A 766 26.04 6.20 -12.18
CA MET A 766 24.74 5.62 -11.87
C MET A 766 24.94 4.29 -11.12
N ALA A 767 24.23 4.10 -10.01
CA ALA A 767 24.18 2.84 -9.29
C ALA A 767 23.20 1.88 -9.99
N VAL A 768 23.57 0.62 -10.22
CA VAL A 768 22.78 -0.36 -11.03
C VAL A 768 22.31 -1.55 -10.20
#